data_AF-A0A918NIR8-F1
#
_entry.id   AF-A0A918NIR8-F1
#
_cell.length_a   1.000
_cell.length_b   1.000
_cell.length_c   1.000
_cell.angle_alpha   90.00
_cell.angle_beta   90.00
_cell.angle_gamma   90.00
#
_symmetry.space_group_name_H-M   'P 1'
#
loop_
_entity.id
_entity.type
_entity.pdbx_description
1 polymer ?
#
loop_
_entity_poly.entity_id
_entity_poly.type
_entity_poly.pdbx_seq_one_letter_code
_entity_poly.pdbx_strand_id
1 'polypeptide(L)'
;MGNKSKSHGSVNSGVIAHDDEWQFPAITEKNAYHMVKEHLFDVKGVVYLAFPWATFLDKYNTKRSDAMPLLAKLKELTAKIAPNTRVVTVCQHIHMMKFIDMFFDHRVTDIFWTHAVKNEFSISQDRKIDLHPFPLYSVQFPKKENWPLDQKRAHLFSFIGARANQWYLTEARNWILDLLGDDKRGLVVGRDSWHFNKIVYDYQIRKNSDTQDKLINVDASEQFKQTLRETTFALCPSGSGPNSIRLWESIAAGSIPVILADTYLTPGRQKIWDEAVVYCDESPEAIKALPDRLEAIANDPELLAHKRQMLGQLWILYGMDTFIYDIQMLYLQIANGDFGQDDLTLGTCHNDTLVKMAKTISRRENPSKFDLSMFLNACISGLMIDREGFAASYAQNASIQKLLSEAIEKNVNPASVDRYKRAKAFMEFDEKKISPNQEAFEVTKPLKVMLYGKHSNRTPLSYQPYLTHSKDMIEIVDTAKEADLIMTGFNIDFSSDTKALNNHKLDNYNAKHVVLSEEPLWDVIWSKGYTEQARTIESKAGNIPYHFLNHMNSDIYAFNKVPYFITTSDKFFVRYGNYFRRNAKMSVEDLMKHWSSTTIRSAFYAEIRNNERYGVEVKEDDVYGLCLLRTSVAKNCKKGNIVRVGGGWPKTAKKRQALPDWHLDKLNALDGKTLIASGLENTHQKHYITEKIFDAFAVNAIPVYFASPNHRIHELFPDGGFINIFGMTGEDAAKYIDRFVPDEAFAKQYLKSQKRMADLFSQPQVLVEERKRLMVDFIKAAKKISSI
;
A
#
# COMPACT_ATOMS: atom_id res chain seq x y z
N MET A 1 40.97 -3.83 -25.74
CA MET A 1 40.39 -2.56 -25.24
C MET A 1 38.91 -2.81 -24.98
N GLY A 2 38.57 -3.14 -23.74
CA GLY A 2 37.21 -3.57 -23.37
C GLY A 2 36.40 -2.40 -22.82
N ASN A 3 35.31 -2.07 -23.50
CA ASN A 3 34.34 -1.08 -23.06
C ASN A 3 33.43 -1.71 -21.99
N LYS A 4 33.65 -1.35 -20.72
CA LYS A 4 32.70 -1.62 -19.64
C LYS A 4 31.52 -0.67 -19.79
N SER A 5 30.33 -1.20 -20.06
CA SER A 5 29.09 -0.44 -19.92
C SER A 5 28.88 -0.11 -18.44
N LYS A 6 28.73 1.18 -18.13
CA LYS A 6 28.31 1.65 -16.81
C LYS A 6 26.80 1.49 -16.72
N SER A 7 26.32 0.44 -16.04
CA SER A 7 24.95 0.42 -15.52
C SER A 7 24.84 1.52 -14.47
N HIS A 8 24.04 2.54 -14.77
CA HIS A 8 23.67 3.56 -13.78
C HIS A 8 22.58 2.96 -12.88
N GLY A 9 23.00 2.24 -11.84
CA GLY A 9 22.11 1.99 -10.70
C GLY A 9 21.98 3.30 -9.93
N SER A 10 20.82 3.94 -9.97
CA SER A 10 20.55 5.10 -9.11
C SER A 10 20.64 4.65 -7.66
N VAL A 11 21.57 5.22 -6.90
CA VAL A 11 21.58 5.08 -5.44
C VAL A 11 20.32 5.78 -4.93
N ASN A 12 19.39 5.01 -4.33
CA ASN A 12 18.16 5.52 -3.74
C ASN A 12 18.54 6.60 -2.71
N SER A 13 18.16 7.85 -2.95
CA SER A 13 18.62 8.99 -2.15
C SER A 13 18.03 9.00 -0.74
N GLY A 14 16.95 8.24 -0.52
CA GLY A 14 16.28 8.06 0.76
C GLY A 14 16.73 6.89 1.63
N VAL A 15 17.84 6.18 1.32
CA VAL A 15 18.30 5.03 2.14
C VAL A 15 19.66 5.32 2.77
N ILE A 16 19.73 5.21 4.09
CA ILE A 16 20.97 5.31 4.87
C ILE A 16 21.21 3.95 5.54
N ALA A 17 22.36 3.33 5.29
CA ALA A 17 22.58 1.95 5.68
C ALA A 17 23.96 1.69 6.30
N HIS A 18 23.98 0.77 7.26
CA HIS A 18 25.16 -0.04 7.59
C HIS A 18 24.88 -1.49 7.16
N ASP A 19 25.42 -1.87 6.01
CA ASP A 19 25.21 -3.20 5.41
C ASP A 19 26.29 -4.19 5.88
N ASP A 20 26.36 -4.43 7.19
CA ASP A 20 27.28 -5.38 7.80
C ASP A 20 26.71 -5.89 9.13
N GLU A 21 27.30 -6.95 9.67
CA GLU A 21 26.98 -7.53 10.99
C GLU A 21 25.50 -7.94 11.18
N TRP A 22 24.78 -8.20 10.09
CA TRP A 22 23.43 -8.77 10.14
C TRP A 22 23.43 -10.17 10.79
N GLN A 23 22.44 -10.44 11.64
CA GLN A 23 22.23 -11.80 12.15
C GLN A 23 21.90 -12.78 11.02
N PHE A 24 22.33 -14.03 11.15
CA PHE A 24 21.99 -15.13 10.24
C PHE A 24 21.70 -16.43 10.99
N PRO A 25 20.95 -17.38 10.43
CA PRO A 25 20.23 -17.31 9.16
C PRO A 25 18.94 -16.48 9.23
N ALA A 26 18.51 -16.05 10.42
CA ALA A 26 17.35 -15.16 10.61
C ALA A 26 17.66 -13.73 10.15
N ILE A 27 17.57 -13.51 8.84
CA ILE A 27 18.00 -12.29 8.13
C ILE A 27 16.86 -11.30 7.86
N THR A 28 15.90 -11.11 8.78
CA THR A 28 14.72 -10.24 8.53
C THR A 28 15.12 -8.80 8.22
N GLU A 29 15.99 -8.21 9.04
CA GLU A 29 16.46 -6.83 8.84
C GLU A 29 17.24 -6.69 7.51
N LYS A 30 18.12 -7.65 7.23
CA LYS A 30 18.91 -7.67 5.98
C LYS A 30 18.04 -7.83 4.74
N ASN A 31 17.07 -8.75 4.77
CA ASN A 31 16.15 -8.97 3.66
C ASN A 31 15.29 -7.73 3.42
N ALA A 32 14.78 -7.10 4.49
CA ALA A 32 14.07 -5.84 4.38
C ALA A 32 14.93 -4.75 3.74
N TYR A 33 16.19 -4.58 4.16
CA TYR A 33 17.11 -3.62 3.55
C TYR A 33 17.35 -3.89 2.07
N HIS A 34 17.62 -5.14 1.67
CA HIS A 34 17.79 -5.48 0.25
C HIS A 34 16.55 -5.15 -0.57
N MET A 35 15.37 -5.50 -0.05
CA MET A 35 14.10 -5.17 -0.69
C MET A 35 13.88 -3.65 -0.74
N VAL A 36 14.23 -2.90 0.30
CA VAL A 36 14.13 -1.44 0.28
C VAL A 36 15.04 -0.84 -0.78
N LYS A 37 16.29 -1.29 -0.85
CA LYS A 37 17.28 -0.80 -1.82
C LYS A 37 16.84 -1.02 -3.27
N GLU A 38 16.13 -2.12 -3.53
CA GLU A 38 15.73 -2.50 -4.89
C GLU A 38 14.29 -2.09 -5.24
N HIS A 39 13.39 -2.01 -4.25
CA HIS A 39 11.95 -1.89 -4.50
C HIS A 39 11.27 -0.65 -3.91
N LEU A 40 11.88 0.02 -2.94
CA LEU A 40 11.28 1.22 -2.34
C LEU A 40 11.52 2.43 -3.24
N PHE A 41 10.49 3.26 -3.39
CA PHE A 41 10.59 4.51 -4.12
C PHE A 41 10.97 5.66 -3.20
N ASP A 42 11.69 6.65 -3.74
CA ASP A 42 12.11 7.84 -2.99
C ASP A 42 10.90 8.76 -2.71
N VAL A 43 10.80 9.22 -1.46
CA VAL A 43 9.81 10.22 -1.00
C VAL A 43 10.53 11.33 -0.27
N LYS A 44 10.28 12.58 -0.67
CA LYS A 44 10.92 13.75 -0.07
C LYS A 44 10.61 13.82 1.43
N GLY A 45 11.63 14.02 2.25
CA GLY A 45 11.49 14.15 3.70
C GLY A 45 11.35 12.82 4.44
N VAL A 46 11.55 11.68 3.77
CA VAL A 46 11.53 10.35 4.38
C VAL A 46 12.86 9.65 4.12
N VAL A 47 13.41 8.99 5.14
CA VAL A 47 14.60 8.15 5.05
C VAL A 47 14.34 6.79 5.65
N TYR A 48 14.83 5.74 5.00
CA TYR A 48 14.97 4.41 5.58
C TYR A 48 16.35 4.26 6.22
N LEU A 49 16.38 4.00 7.52
CA LEU A 49 17.61 3.67 8.26
C LEU A 49 17.76 2.15 8.33
N ALA A 50 18.67 1.59 7.55
CA ALA A 50 19.02 0.18 7.60
C ALA A 50 20.19 -0.04 8.59
N PHE A 51 19.92 -0.69 9.71
CA PHE A 51 20.92 -0.97 10.73
C PHE A 51 20.67 -2.34 11.38
N PRO A 52 21.73 -3.11 11.72
CA PRO A 52 21.59 -4.45 12.33
C PRO A 52 21.17 -4.34 13.81
N TRP A 53 19.94 -3.85 14.06
CA TRP A 53 19.44 -3.60 15.41
C TRP A 53 19.48 -4.85 16.27
N ALA A 54 19.15 -6.02 15.76
CA ALA A 54 19.20 -7.23 16.57
C ALA A 54 20.60 -7.58 17.05
N THR A 55 21.61 -7.55 16.16
CA THR A 55 23.01 -7.76 16.55
C THR A 55 23.48 -6.69 17.53
N PHE A 56 23.18 -5.42 17.24
CA PHE A 56 23.59 -4.31 18.08
C PHE A 56 22.99 -4.41 19.48
N LEU A 57 21.68 -4.61 19.60
CA LEU A 57 20.98 -4.67 20.88
C LEU A 57 21.40 -5.88 21.71
N ASP A 58 21.62 -7.05 21.10
CA ASP A 58 22.16 -8.22 21.80
C ASP A 58 23.56 -7.93 22.39
N LYS A 59 24.46 -7.35 21.59
CA LYS A 59 25.82 -6.98 22.04
C LYS A 59 25.79 -5.87 23.11
N TYR A 60 24.94 -4.87 22.93
CA TYR A 60 24.82 -3.74 23.85
C TYR A 60 24.26 -4.19 25.21
N ASN A 61 23.19 -4.99 25.20
CA ASN A 61 22.59 -5.56 26.41
C ASN A 61 23.57 -6.45 27.19
N THR A 62 24.42 -7.19 26.49
CA THR A 62 25.45 -8.06 27.08
C THR A 62 26.76 -7.32 27.41
N LYS A 63 26.80 -5.99 27.28
CA LYS A 63 27.95 -5.11 27.57
C LYS A 63 29.23 -5.53 26.84
N ARG A 64 29.09 -6.06 25.63
CA ARG A 64 30.21 -6.49 24.80
C ARG A 64 31.00 -5.28 24.27
N SER A 65 32.32 -5.36 24.27
CA SER A 65 33.19 -4.28 23.78
C SER A 65 32.99 -3.99 22.28
N ASP A 66 32.59 -5.01 21.49
CA ASP A 66 32.27 -4.87 20.07
C ASP A 66 30.87 -4.29 19.79
N ALA A 67 30.11 -3.85 20.82
CA ALA A 67 28.92 -3.02 20.65
C ALA A 67 29.27 -1.54 20.35
N MET A 68 30.40 -1.05 20.86
CA MET A 68 30.78 0.36 20.75
C MET A 68 31.10 0.82 19.31
N PRO A 69 31.79 0.02 18.47
CA PRO A 69 31.95 0.34 17.05
C PRO A 69 30.62 0.49 16.32
N LEU A 70 29.64 -0.40 16.58
CA LEU A 70 28.29 -0.32 16.01
C LEU A 70 27.54 0.93 16.48
N LEU A 71 27.64 1.30 17.77
CA LEU A 71 27.07 2.55 18.28
C LEU A 71 27.70 3.78 17.62
N ALA A 72 29.03 3.78 17.43
CA ALA A 72 29.71 4.86 16.72
C ALA A 72 29.23 4.95 15.27
N LYS A 73 29.03 3.81 14.61
CA LYS A 73 28.50 3.77 13.25
C LYS A 73 27.07 4.28 13.19
N LEU A 74 26.21 3.89 14.13
CA LEU A 74 24.84 4.38 14.22
C LEU A 74 24.80 5.91 14.38
N LYS A 75 25.66 6.48 15.24
CA LYS A 75 25.82 7.94 15.38
C LYS A 75 26.24 8.61 14.08
N GLU A 76 27.18 8.03 13.33
CA GLU A 76 27.60 8.52 12.01
C GLU A 76 26.44 8.52 11.01
N LEU A 77 25.62 7.47 10.99
CA LEU A 77 24.44 7.39 10.12
C LEU A 77 23.39 8.44 10.52
N THR A 78 23.08 8.56 11.82
CA THR A 78 22.12 9.56 12.32
C THR A 78 22.54 10.99 11.98
N ALA A 79 23.84 11.30 12.01
CA ALA A 79 24.34 12.62 11.65
C ALA A 79 24.10 13.00 10.18
N LYS A 80 23.87 12.02 9.29
CA LYS A 80 23.55 12.24 7.87
C LYS A 80 22.06 12.51 7.63
N ILE A 81 21.20 12.28 8.62
CA ILE A 81 19.75 12.49 8.52
C ILE A 81 19.48 13.99 8.63
N ALA A 82 18.86 14.59 7.62
CA ALA A 82 18.47 15.99 7.65
C ALA A 82 17.45 16.26 8.79
N PRO A 83 17.42 17.45 9.41
CA PRO A 83 16.36 17.82 10.36
C PRO A 83 14.96 17.61 9.78
N ASN A 84 13.96 17.35 10.63
CA ASN A 84 12.54 17.17 10.23
C ASN A 84 12.32 16.09 9.15
N THR A 85 13.18 15.08 9.09
CA THR A 85 13.02 13.90 8.24
C THR A 85 12.30 12.80 9.02
N ARG A 86 11.30 12.17 8.42
CA ARG A 86 10.66 10.95 8.94
C ARG A 86 11.62 9.77 8.74
N VAL A 87 11.97 9.07 9.81
CA VAL A 87 13.00 8.02 9.79
C VAL A 87 12.36 6.67 10.09
N VAL A 88 12.35 5.82 9.06
CA VAL A 88 11.72 4.50 9.08
C VAL A 88 12.80 3.42 9.23
N THR A 89 12.59 2.44 10.11
CA THR A 89 13.49 1.28 10.23
C THR A 89 12.69 -0.01 10.42
N VAL A 90 13.33 -1.14 10.11
CA VAL A 90 12.88 -2.47 10.57
C VAL A 90 13.72 -2.88 11.77
N CYS A 91 13.11 -3.52 12.75
CA CYS A 91 13.80 -4.14 13.88
C CYS A 91 13.27 -5.55 14.10
N GLN A 92 14.16 -6.55 14.16
CA GLN A 92 13.79 -7.95 14.43
C GLN A 92 13.99 -8.37 15.89
N HIS A 93 14.57 -7.50 16.73
CA HIS A 93 14.92 -7.85 18.10
C HIS A 93 13.66 -7.98 19.00
N ILE A 94 13.52 -9.12 19.69
CA ILE A 94 12.38 -9.42 20.57
C ILE A 94 12.22 -8.43 21.75
N HIS A 95 13.30 -7.78 22.17
CA HIS A 95 13.28 -6.83 23.28
C HIS A 95 13.45 -5.38 22.83
N MET A 96 13.10 -5.06 21.58
CA MET A 96 13.19 -3.70 21.03
C MET A 96 12.63 -2.64 22.00
N MET A 97 11.47 -2.89 22.61
CA MET A 97 10.83 -1.99 23.56
C MET A 97 11.67 -1.64 24.80
N LYS A 98 12.55 -2.54 25.26
CA LYS A 98 13.49 -2.25 26.37
C LYS A 98 14.54 -1.19 26.00
N PHE A 99 14.72 -0.94 24.71
CA PHE A 99 15.72 -0.04 24.15
C PHE A 99 15.09 1.11 23.36
N ILE A 100 13.82 1.42 23.57
CA ILE A 100 13.12 2.44 22.77
C ILE A 100 13.81 3.81 22.81
N ASP A 101 14.41 4.19 23.94
CA ASP A 101 15.18 5.44 24.05
C ASP A 101 16.33 5.53 23.04
N MET A 102 16.95 4.40 22.70
CA MET A 102 17.98 4.35 21.64
C MET A 102 17.40 4.78 20.29
N PHE A 103 16.16 4.40 19.98
CA PHE A 103 15.51 4.78 18.72
C PHE A 103 15.16 6.28 18.72
N PHE A 104 14.68 6.82 19.85
CA PHE A 104 14.46 8.26 20.02
C PHE A 104 15.75 9.07 19.85
N ASP A 105 16.83 8.66 20.52
CA ASP A 105 18.14 9.33 20.45
C ASP A 105 18.72 9.34 19.03
N HIS A 106 18.33 8.36 18.23
CA HIS A 106 18.72 8.20 16.83
C HIS A 106 17.65 8.66 15.83
N ARG A 107 16.66 9.43 16.32
CA ARG A 107 15.65 10.17 15.54
C ARG A 107 14.71 9.29 14.72
N VAL A 108 14.60 8.01 15.07
CA VAL A 108 13.64 7.09 14.45
C VAL A 108 12.23 7.55 14.79
N THR A 109 11.35 7.59 13.78
CA THR A 109 9.94 7.96 13.92
C THR A 109 9.01 6.77 13.72
N ASP A 110 9.44 5.78 12.93
CA ASP A 110 8.64 4.60 12.59
C ASP A 110 9.47 3.33 12.72
N ILE A 111 8.96 2.37 13.47
CA ILE A 111 9.59 1.05 13.62
C ILE A 111 8.64 -0.02 13.11
N PHE A 112 9.05 -0.68 12.04
CA PHE A 112 8.46 -1.94 11.60
C PHE A 112 9.06 -3.07 12.43
N TRP A 113 8.30 -3.54 13.41
CA TRP A 113 8.75 -4.48 14.42
C TRP A 113 8.16 -5.87 14.21
N THR A 114 9.03 -6.87 14.14
CA THR A 114 8.63 -8.26 13.92
C THR A 114 7.86 -8.86 15.10
N HIS A 115 7.97 -8.27 16.29
CA HIS A 115 7.35 -8.77 17.51
C HIS A 115 6.30 -7.81 18.08
N ALA A 116 5.69 -6.97 17.22
CA ALA A 116 4.62 -6.08 17.60
C ALA A 116 3.49 -6.82 18.34
N VAL A 117 3.03 -6.18 19.42
CA VAL A 117 1.96 -6.69 20.28
C VAL A 117 0.72 -5.82 20.17
N LYS A 118 -0.44 -6.42 20.40
CA LYS A 118 -1.72 -5.70 20.43
C LYS A 118 -1.68 -4.60 21.49
N ASN A 119 -2.32 -3.46 21.20
CA ASN A 119 -2.47 -2.31 22.10
C ASN A 119 -1.18 -1.50 22.40
N GLU A 120 -0.07 -1.77 21.72
CA GLU A 120 1.16 -0.95 21.78
C GLU A 120 1.40 -0.27 20.42
N PHE A 121 0.67 0.80 20.13
CA PHE A 121 0.71 1.48 18.81
C PHE A 121 1.55 2.76 18.78
N SER A 122 1.76 3.39 19.94
CA SER A 122 2.63 4.57 20.10
C SER A 122 3.06 4.72 21.57
N ILE A 123 4.16 5.43 21.82
CA ILE A 123 4.79 5.52 23.15
C ILE A 123 4.75 6.98 23.64
N SER A 124 3.97 7.28 24.68
CA SER A 124 3.99 8.51 25.54
C SER A 124 3.57 9.88 24.96
N GLN A 125 3.25 10.83 25.87
CA GLN A 125 2.68 12.17 25.61
C GLN A 125 3.68 13.21 25.06
N ASP A 126 5.00 13.00 25.18
CA ASP A 126 6.03 14.01 24.86
C ASP A 126 6.99 13.64 23.70
N ARG A 127 7.12 12.35 23.34
CA ARG A 127 7.94 11.87 22.21
C ARG A 127 7.24 10.69 21.55
N LYS A 128 6.90 10.77 20.26
CA LYS A 128 6.11 9.75 19.54
C LYS A 128 6.98 8.93 18.58
N ILE A 129 6.88 7.60 18.67
CA ILE A 129 7.31 6.64 17.64
C ILE A 129 6.09 5.81 17.24
N ASP A 130 5.83 5.69 15.94
CA ASP A 130 4.79 4.83 15.40
C ASP A 130 5.33 3.39 15.27
N LEU A 131 4.61 2.43 15.86
CA LEU A 131 4.95 1.02 15.80
C LEU A 131 4.08 0.30 14.75
N HIS A 132 4.74 -0.40 13.84
CA HIS A 132 4.09 -1.12 12.75
C HIS A 132 4.43 -2.62 12.85
N PRO A 133 3.45 -3.54 12.78
CA PRO A 133 3.73 -4.98 12.72
C PRO A 133 4.51 -5.35 11.44
N PHE A 134 5.43 -6.31 11.54
CA PHE A 134 6.27 -6.73 10.41
C PHE A 134 6.45 -8.26 10.34
N PRO A 135 6.56 -8.86 9.14
CA PRO A 135 6.82 -10.29 8.99
C PRO A 135 8.23 -10.72 9.40
N LEU A 136 8.41 -12.01 9.73
CA LEU A 136 9.73 -12.63 9.87
C LEU A 136 10.16 -13.31 8.57
N TYR A 137 11.47 -13.33 8.32
CA TYR A 137 12.07 -14.07 7.21
C TYR A 137 11.90 -15.59 7.38
N SER A 138 11.33 -16.26 6.38
CA SER A 138 11.08 -17.71 6.38
C SER A 138 12.34 -18.50 6.01
N VAL A 139 13.24 -18.69 6.98
CA VAL A 139 14.58 -19.28 6.78
C VAL A 139 14.54 -20.62 6.03
N GLN A 140 13.69 -21.56 6.44
CA GLN A 140 13.66 -22.89 5.83
C GLN A 140 12.92 -22.91 4.48
N PHE A 141 12.06 -21.92 4.22
CA PHE A 141 11.23 -21.80 3.02
C PHE A 141 11.30 -20.39 2.43
N PRO A 142 12.43 -19.99 1.81
CA PRO A 142 12.60 -18.64 1.26
C PRO A 142 11.74 -18.39 0.00
N LYS A 143 11.19 -19.44 -0.60
CA LYS A 143 10.29 -19.38 -1.76
C LYS A 143 8.99 -20.10 -1.43
N LYS A 144 7.89 -19.63 -2.03
CA LYS A 144 6.61 -20.35 -2.00
C LYS A 144 6.77 -21.69 -2.68
N GLU A 145 6.35 -22.76 -2.01
CA GLU A 145 6.20 -24.04 -2.69
C GLU A 145 4.89 -24.08 -3.47
N ASN A 146 4.86 -24.84 -4.56
CA ASN A 146 3.62 -25.08 -5.29
C ASN A 146 2.81 -26.17 -4.58
N TRP A 147 1.75 -25.77 -3.89
CA TRP A 147 0.87 -26.70 -3.18
C TRP A 147 -0.52 -26.74 -3.87
N PRO A 148 -1.02 -27.92 -4.27
CA PRO A 148 -2.40 -28.07 -4.73
C PRO A 148 -3.40 -27.81 -3.59
N LEU A 149 -4.50 -27.11 -3.89
CA LEU A 149 -5.54 -26.77 -2.90
C LEU A 149 -6.22 -28.01 -2.31
N ASP A 150 -6.25 -29.11 -3.07
CA ASP A 150 -6.89 -30.39 -2.78
C ASP A 150 -5.92 -31.48 -2.29
N GLN A 151 -4.64 -31.14 -2.11
CA GLN A 151 -3.65 -32.11 -1.65
C GLN A 151 -4.00 -32.62 -0.24
N LYS A 152 -4.19 -33.94 -0.14
CA LYS A 152 -4.22 -34.67 1.15
C LYS A 152 -2.82 -34.69 1.74
N ARG A 153 -2.73 -34.42 3.03
CA ARG A 153 -1.48 -34.35 3.79
C ARG A 153 -1.49 -35.43 4.87
N ALA A 154 -0.33 -36.01 5.16
CA ALA A 154 -0.21 -37.19 6.02
C ALA A 154 -0.58 -36.91 7.50
N HIS A 155 -0.29 -35.69 7.97
CA HIS A 155 -0.57 -35.26 9.32
C HIS A 155 -1.68 -34.21 9.34
N LEU A 156 -2.65 -34.38 10.24
CA LEU A 156 -3.66 -33.35 10.52
C LEU A 156 -2.97 -32.11 11.09
N PHE A 157 -2.12 -32.28 12.09
CA PHE A 157 -1.35 -31.20 12.67
C PHE A 157 0.09 -31.61 12.98
N SER A 158 1.00 -30.64 13.09
CA SER A 158 2.35 -30.92 13.59
C SER A 158 2.97 -29.81 14.42
N PHE A 159 3.88 -30.21 15.30
CA PHE A 159 4.77 -29.34 16.04
C PHE A 159 6.15 -29.97 16.15
N ILE A 160 7.19 -29.24 15.74
CA ILE A 160 8.58 -29.61 16.00
C ILE A 160 9.24 -28.43 16.71
N GLY A 161 9.64 -28.62 17.97
CA GLY A 161 10.20 -27.53 18.75
C GLY A 161 10.61 -27.90 20.17
N ALA A 162 11.30 -26.96 20.82
CA ALA A 162 11.72 -27.14 22.20
C ALA A 162 10.65 -26.78 23.21
N ARG A 163 10.72 -27.44 24.39
CA ARG A 163 9.94 -27.08 25.59
C ARG A 163 10.10 -25.60 25.94
N ALA A 164 9.08 -25.07 26.61
CA ALA A 164 9.19 -23.73 27.15
C ALA A 164 10.25 -23.69 28.26
N ASN A 165 10.93 -22.55 28.33
CA ASN A 165 11.88 -22.22 29.39
C ASN A 165 11.57 -20.81 29.91
N GLN A 166 12.31 -20.36 30.92
CA GLN A 166 12.11 -19.05 31.56
C GLN A 166 12.15 -17.82 30.63
N TRP A 167 12.60 -17.98 29.38
CA TRP A 167 12.68 -16.91 28.38
C TRP A 167 11.49 -16.87 27.43
N TYR A 168 10.58 -17.85 27.50
CA TYR A 168 9.38 -17.87 26.66
C TYR A 168 8.21 -17.19 27.35
N LEU A 169 7.29 -16.66 26.55
CA LEU A 169 6.16 -15.88 27.04
C LEU A 169 5.12 -16.73 27.80
N THR A 170 4.94 -17.99 27.39
CA THR A 170 3.92 -18.88 27.94
C THR A 170 4.37 -20.35 27.98
N GLU A 171 3.59 -21.17 28.70
CA GLU A 171 3.76 -22.62 28.81
C GLU A 171 3.14 -23.41 27.64
N ALA A 172 2.62 -22.73 26.60
CA ALA A 172 1.89 -23.34 25.49
C ALA A 172 2.65 -24.50 24.82
N ARG A 173 3.98 -24.40 24.72
CA ARG A 173 4.81 -25.47 24.14
C ARG A 173 4.89 -26.72 25.00
N ASN A 174 4.88 -26.55 26.33
CA ASN A 174 4.87 -27.68 27.25
C ASN A 174 3.52 -28.40 27.13
N TRP A 175 2.42 -27.65 27.13
CA TRP A 175 1.09 -28.23 26.91
C TRP A 175 0.93 -28.91 25.55
N ILE A 176 1.49 -28.36 24.46
CA ILE A 176 1.50 -29.06 23.16
C ILE A 176 2.21 -30.41 23.26
N LEU A 177 3.41 -30.45 23.86
CA LEU A 177 4.19 -31.68 23.99
C LEU A 177 3.50 -32.70 24.89
N ASP A 178 2.93 -32.24 26.02
CA ASP A 178 2.36 -33.10 27.05
C ASP A 178 0.95 -33.59 26.72
N LEU A 179 0.13 -32.76 26.07
CA LEU A 179 -1.28 -33.06 25.81
C LEU A 179 -1.52 -33.62 24.41
N LEU A 180 -0.66 -33.28 23.43
CA LEU A 180 -0.84 -33.68 22.03
C LEU A 180 0.21 -34.67 21.53
N GLY A 181 1.22 -35.00 22.35
CA GLY A 181 2.35 -35.87 21.99
C GLY A 181 1.94 -37.25 21.46
N ASP A 182 0.89 -37.83 22.03
CA ASP A 182 0.43 -39.20 21.73
C ASP A 182 -0.79 -39.25 20.76
N ASP A 183 -1.28 -38.09 20.29
CA ASP A 183 -2.43 -38.05 19.38
C ASP A 183 -2.00 -38.49 17.96
N LYS A 184 -2.54 -39.64 17.53
CA LYS A 184 -2.19 -40.31 16.26
C LYS A 184 -2.55 -39.51 15.01
N ARG A 185 -3.38 -38.47 15.11
CA ARG A 185 -3.75 -37.61 13.98
C ARG A 185 -2.62 -36.65 13.61
N GLY A 186 -1.72 -36.33 14.55
CA GLY A 186 -0.64 -35.36 14.36
C GLY A 186 0.77 -35.92 14.49
N LEU A 187 1.76 -35.04 14.38
CA LEU A 187 3.17 -35.33 14.65
C LEU A 187 3.76 -34.26 15.57
N VAL A 188 4.13 -34.65 16.79
CA VAL A 188 4.69 -33.75 17.80
C VAL A 188 6.08 -34.24 18.21
N VAL A 189 7.10 -33.41 17.99
CA VAL A 189 8.51 -33.76 18.24
C VAL A 189 9.16 -32.69 19.14
N GLY A 190 9.55 -33.11 20.34
CA GLY A 190 10.33 -32.32 21.27
C GLY A 190 11.80 -32.19 20.84
N ARG A 191 12.40 -31.01 21.06
CA ARG A 191 13.84 -30.75 20.90
C ARG A 191 14.41 -30.07 22.15
N ASP A 192 15.72 -30.10 22.33
CA ASP A 192 16.35 -29.51 23.54
C ASP A 192 16.45 -27.97 23.48
N SER A 193 16.55 -27.40 22.28
CA SER A 193 16.75 -25.96 22.10
C SER A 193 16.20 -25.45 20.78
N TRP A 194 16.11 -24.12 20.66
CA TRP A 194 15.75 -23.49 19.39
C TRP A 194 16.77 -23.81 18.29
N HIS A 195 16.28 -24.12 17.10
CA HIS A 195 17.07 -24.69 15.99
C HIS A 195 18.27 -23.83 15.58
N PHE A 196 18.16 -22.50 15.68
CA PHE A 196 19.25 -21.57 15.33
C PHE A 196 19.98 -20.97 16.54
N ASN A 197 19.74 -21.48 17.76
CA ASN A 197 20.33 -20.91 18.98
C ASN A 197 21.86 -20.93 18.93
N LYS A 198 22.47 -22.07 18.61
CA LYS A 198 23.92 -22.23 18.56
C LYS A 198 24.58 -21.31 17.52
N ILE A 199 23.99 -21.22 16.32
CA ILE A 199 24.56 -20.38 15.27
C ILE A 199 24.40 -18.88 15.57
N VAL A 200 23.28 -18.46 16.15
CA VAL A 200 23.04 -17.04 16.52
C VAL A 200 23.80 -16.67 17.79
N TYR A 201 23.49 -17.29 18.92
CA TYR A 201 24.03 -16.84 20.20
C TYR A 201 25.44 -17.36 20.46
N ASP A 202 25.72 -18.64 20.27
CA ASP A 202 27.03 -19.19 20.64
C ASP A 202 28.13 -18.78 19.64
N TYR A 203 27.81 -18.72 18.34
CA TYR A 203 28.77 -18.35 17.30
C TYR A 203 28.79 -16.84 16.99
N GLN A 204 27.68 -16.22 16.61
CA GLN A 204 27.70 -14.80 16.21
C GLN A 204 27.83 -13.84 17.39
N ILE A 205 27.09 -14.07 18.47
CA ILE A 205 27.08 -13.15 19.63
C ILE A 205 28.23 -13.44 20.59
N ARG A 206 28.40 -14.70 21.03
CA ARG A 206 29.39 -15.08 22.05
C ARG A 206 30.77 -15.43 21.47
N LYS A 207 30.87 -15.81 20.20
CA LYS A 207 32.10 -16.25 19.52
C LYS A 207 32.79 -17.44 20.22
N ASN A 208 32.00 -18.39 20.71
CA ASN A 208 32.46 -19.57 21.45
C ASN A 208 32.90 -20.75 20.54
N SER A 209 32.92 -20.59 19.22
CA SER A 209 33.24 -21.66 18.26
C SER A 209 33.91 -21.09 17.00
N ASP A 210 34.92 -21.80 16.47
CA ASP A 210 35.74 -21.35 15.35
C ASP A 210 35.24 -21.78 13.95
N THR A 211 34.21 -22.64 13.85
CA THR A 211 33.75 -23.17 12.55
C THR A 211 32.23 -23.20 12.39
N GLN A 212 31.73 -22.59 11.30
CA GLN A 212 30.31 -22.46 10.94
C GLN A 212 29.62 -23.80 10.61
N ASP A 213 30.34 -24.76 10.01
CA ASP A 213 29.76 -25.95 9.34
C ASP A 213 29.14 -27.02 10.28
N LYS A 214 29.28 -26.90 11.60
CA LYS A 214 28.74 -27.86 12.59
C LYS A 214 27.59 -27.33 13.45
N LEU A 215 27.10 -26.12 13.19
CA LEU A 215 26.19 -25.40 14.10
C LEU A 215 24.72 -25.41 13.66
N ILE A 216 24.43 -25.74 12.40
CA ILE A 216 23.06 -25.97 11.89
C ILE A 216 22.92 -27.45 11.55
N ASN A 217 21.96 -28.13 12.18
CA ASN A 217 21.69 -29.54 11.88
C ASN A 217 20.87 -29.66 10.58
N VAL A 218 21.52 -30.18 9.52
CA VAL A 218 20.93 -30.34 8.18
C VAL A 218 19.81 -31.36 8.19
N ASP A 219 20.01 -32.53 8.80
CA ASP A 219 18.99 -33.59 8.88
C ASP A 219 17.74 -33.11 9.62
N ALA A 220 17.94 -32.38 10.72
CA ALA A 220 16.85 -31.78 11.48
C ALA A 220 16.13 -30.65 10.71
N SER A 221 16.81 -30.01 9.75
CA SER A 221 16.21 -29.03 8.83
C SER A 221 15.38 -29.73 7.76
N GLU A 222 15.89 -30.81 7.17
CA GLU A 222 15.17 -31.55 6.13
C GLU A 222 13.95 -32.28 6.71
N GLN A 223 14.09 -32.89 7.89
CA GLN A 223 12.96 -33.45 8.64
C GLN A 223 11.86 -32.40 8.84
N PHE A 224 12.23 -31.20 9.28
CA PHE A 224 11.26 -30.12 9.51
C PHE A 224 10.55 -29.69 8.23
N LYS A 225 11.28 -29.54 7.12
CA LYS A 225 10.70 -29.20 5.82
C LYS A 225 9.74 -30.27 5.34
N GLN A 226 10.16 -31.54 5.41
CA GLN A 226 9.32 -32.67 5.00
C GLN A 226 8.04 -32.74 5.84
N THR A 227 8.15 -32.63 7.16
CA THR A 227 6.97 -32.60 8.05
C THR A 227 6.02 -31.46 7.69
N LEU A 228 6.51 -30.25 7.43
CA LEU A 228 5.62 -29.13 7.05
C LEU A 228 4.89 -29.36 5.72
N ARG A 229 5.55 -29.97 4.72
CA ARG A 229 4.90 -30.37 3.45
C ARG A 229 3.78 -31.39 3.68
N GLU A 230 3.98 -32.28 4.64
CA GLU A 230 3.06 -33.35 5.00
C GLU A 230 2.00 -32.94 6.05
N THR A 231 2.00 -31.68 6.50
CA THR A 231 1.11 -31.21 7.58
C THR A 231 -0.01 -30.32 7.07
N THR A 232 -1.26 -30.60 7.45
CA THR A 232 -2.41 -29.71 7.17
C THR A 232 -2.38 -28.44 8.02
N PHE A 233 -2.24 -28.59 9.34
CA PHE A 233 -2.20 -27.49 10.30
C PHE A 233 -0.90 -27.42 11.10
N ALA A 234 -0.09 -26.38 10.93
CA ALA A 234 1.18 -26.25 11.64
C ALA A 234 1.01 -25.45 12.95
N LEU A 235 1.35 -26.05 14.09
CA LEU A 235 1.22 -25.40 15.39
C LEU A 235 2.34 -24.36 15.58
N CYS A 236 1.95 -23.09 15.70
CA CYS A 236 2.84 -21.94 15.79
C CYS A 236 2.70 -21.23 17.14
N PRO A 237 3.11 -21.85 18.26
CA PRO A 237 3.09 -21.19 19.55
C PRO A 237 4.13 -20.08 19.62
N SER A 238 3.86 -19.11 20.49
CA SER A 238 4.80 -18.07 20.90
C SER A 238 6.13 -18.67 21.37
N GLY A 239 7.19 -17.88 21.27
CA GLY A 239 8.52 -18.21 21.79
C GLY A 239 8.92 -17.19 22.82
N SER A 240 10.14 -16.67 22.70
CA SER A 240 10.59 -15.47 23.42
C SER A 240 9.94 -14.18 22.91
N GLY A 241 9.30 -14.23 21.75
CA GLY A 241 8.40 -13.21 21.22
C GLY A 241 7.11 -13.83 20.68
N PRO A 242 6.07 -13.00 20.42
CA PRO A 242 4.75 -13.46 20.01
C PRO A 242 4.73 -13.96 18.54
N ASN A 243 5.54 -13.35 17.66
CA ASN A 243 5.68 -13.78 16.27
C ASN A 243 6.64 -14.97 16.13
N SER A 244 6.14 -16.11 15.69
CA SER A 244 6.91 -17.34 15.48
C SER A 244 7.41 -17.43 14.04
N ILE A 245 8.70 -17.69 13.81
CA ILE A 245 9.22 -17.92 12.45
C ILE A 245 8.48 -19.06 11.71
N ARG A 246 8.02 -20.06 12.47
CA ARG A 246 7.25 -21.20 11.95
C ARG A 246 5.95 -20.75 11.28
N LEU A 247 5.36 -19.65 11.75
CA LEU A 247 4.17 -19.06 11.11
C LEU A 247 4.44 -18.84 9.62
N TRP A 248 5.52 -18.15 9.30
CA TRP A 248 5.89 -17.76 7.94
C TRP A 248 6.38 -18.93 7.09
N GLU A 249 7.11 -19.86 7.69
CA GLU A 249 7.52 -21.11 7.04
C GLU A 249 6.31 -22.00 6.68
N SER A 250 5.28 -22.01 7.53
CA SER A 250 4.04 -22.75 7.29
C SER A 250 3.24 -22.14 6.13
N ILE A 251 3.11 -20.80 6.09
CA ILE A 251 2.50 -20.08 4.95
C ILE A 251 3.21 -20.45 3.64
N ALA A 252 4.54 -20.45 3.63
CA ALA A 252 5.35 -20.79 2.46
C ALA A 252 5.13 -22.23 1.96
N ALA A 253 5.03 -23.18 2.90
CA ALA A 253 4.81 -24.59 2.65
C ALA A 253 3.33 -24.94 2.35
N GLY A 254 2.40 -23.98 2.45
CA GLY A 254 0.96 -24.20 2.29
C GLY A 254 0.30 -24.96 3.45
N SER A 255 0.98 -25.05 4.60
CA SER A 255 0.41 -25.57 5.84
C SER A 255 -0.31 -24.44 6.56
N ILE A 256 -1.56 -24.67 6.95
CA ILE A 256 -2.38 -23.64 7.60
C ILE A 256 -1.82 -23.39 9.01
N PRO A 257 -1.35 -22.18 9.35
CA PRO A 257 -0.84 -21.92 10.67
C PRO A 257 -1.94 -21.98 11.72
N VAL A 258 -1.64 -22.61 12.85
CA VAL A 258 -2.40 -22.45 14.10
C VAL A 258 -1.62 -21.51 15.00
N ILE A 259 -2.14 -20.31 15.23
CA ILE A 259 -1.48 -19.28 16.04
C ILE A 259 -1.86 -19.48 17.50
N LEU A 260 -0.86 -19.74 18.35
CA LEU A 260 -0.99 -19.75 19.81
C LEU A 260 -0.11 -18.64 20.39
N ALA A 261 -0.58 -17.41 20.25
CA ALA A 261 0.15 -16.19 20.62
C ALA A 261 -0.86 -15.05 20.82
N ASP A 262 -1.45 -14.96 22.01
CA ASP A 262 -2.63 -14.13 22.26
C ASP A 262 -2.32 -12.63 22.08
N THR A 263 -1.08 -12.24 22.33
CA THR A 263 -0.58 -10.86 22.23
C THR A 263 -0.12 -10.48 20.82
N TYR A 264 0.02 -11.42 19.88
CA TYR A 264 0.60 -11.15 18.55
C TYR A 264 -0.26 -10.19 17.73
N LEU A 265 0.34 -9.10 17.25
CA LEU A 265 -0.26 -8.20 16.26
C LEU A 265 0.20 -8.58 14.85
N THR A 266 -0.74 -8.97 14.00
CA THR A 266 -0.45 -9.40 12.62
C THR A 266 -0.28 -8.21 11.66
N PRO A 267 0.58 -8.30 10.62
CA PRO A 267 0.73 -7.22 9.64
C PRO A 267 -0.45 -7.11 8.65
N GLY A 268 -0.75 -5.87 8.25
CA GLY A 268 -1.85 -5.48 7.35
C GLY A 268 -3.25 -5.82 7.87
N ARG A 269 -4.11 -6.36 6.99
CA ARG A 269 -5.55 -6.47 7.27
C ARG A 269 -5.88 -7.70 8.11
N GLN A 270 -6.31 -7.49 9.35
CA GLN A 270 -6.74 -8.54 10.28
C GLN A 270 -7.75 -9.53 9.68
N LYS A 271 -8.73 -9.03 8.89
CA LYS A 271 -9.74 -9.89 8.25
C LYS A 271 -9.15 -10.98 7.34
N ILE A 272 -8.01 -10.74 6.69
CA ILE A 272 -7.34 -11.78 5.88
C ILE A 272 -6.79 -12.87 6.80
N TRP A 273 -6.19 -12.49 7.93
CA TRP A 273 -5.66 -13.43 8.92
C TRP A 273 -6.76 -14.29 9.55
N ASP A 274 -7.87 -13.67 9.94
CA ASP A 274 -9.03 -14.37 10.54
C ASP A 274 -9.57 -15.47 9.62
N GLU A 275 -9.54 -15.25 8.31
CA GLU A 275 -9.96 -16.23 7.33
C GLU A 275 -8.85 -17.21 6.92
N ALA A 276 -7.57 -16.85 7.04
CA ALA A 276 -6.43 -17.66 6.61
C ALA A 276 -5.92 -18.68 7.64
N VAL A 277 -5.97 -18.35 8.94
CA VAL A 277 -5.33 -19.13 10.01
C VAL A 277 -6.36 -19.78 10.94
N VAL A 278 -5.89 -20.52 11.94
CA VAL A 278 -6.68 -20.95 13.09
C VAL A 278 -6.07 -20.31 14.34
N TYR A 279 -6.89 -19.66 15.17
CA TYR A 279 -6.45 -19.16 16.47
C TYR A 279 -6.77 -20.18 17.57
N CYS A 280 -5.83 -20.33 18.50
CA CYS A 280 -6.00 -21.13 19.70
C CYS A 280 -5.39 -20.38 20.87
N ASP A 281 -6.20 -20.15 21.90
CA ASP A 281 -5.76 -19.48 23.12
C ASP A 281 -4.59 -20.23 23.76
N GLU A 282 -3.71 -19.50 24.43
CA GLU A 282 -2.57 -20.05 25.15
C GLU A 282 -3.02 -20.64 26.51
N SER A 283 -3.88 -21.67 26.47
CA SER A 283 -4.38 -22.40 27.64
C SER A 283 -4.37 -23.92 27.42
N PRO A 284 -4.19 -24.73 28.49
CA PRO A 284 -4.16 -26.19 28.36
C PRO A 284 -5.49 -26.75 27.86
N GLU A 285 -6.62 -26.16 28.26
CA GLU A 285 -7.95 -26.59 27.82
C GLU A 285 -8.15 -26.39 26.31
N ALA A 286 -7.79 -25.20 25.80
CA ALA A 286 -7.92 -24.89 24.38
C ALA A 286 -6.99 -25.75 23.51
N ILE A 287 -5.75 -25.97 23.98
CA ILE A 287 -4.77 -26.82 23.31
C ILE A 287 -5.22 -28.27 23.29
N LYS A 288 -5.74 -28.80 24.40
CA LYS A 288 -6.24 -30.18 24.47
C LYS A 288 -7.41 -30.43 23.50
N ALA A 289 -8.28 -29.45 23.31
CA ALA A 289 -9.41 -29.53 22.39
C ALA A 289 -9.04 -29.30 20.90
N LEU A 290 -7.79 -28.92 20.63
CA LEU A 290 -7.37 -28.48 19.30
C LEU A 290 -7.46 -29.58 18.23
N PRO A 291 -7.02 -30.84 18.46
CA PRO A 291 -7.11 -31.89 17.44
C PRO A 291 -8.52 -32.08 16.86
N ASP A 292 -9.55 -32.10 17.71
CA ASP A 292 -10.95 -32.28 17.29
C ASP A 292 -11.46 -31.07 16.49
N ARG A 293 -11.10 -29.85 16.90
CA ARG A 293 -11.41 -28.62 16.15
C ARG A 293 -10.75 -28.63 14.76
N LEU A 294 -9.50 -29.06 14.67
CA LEU A 294 -8.76 -29.12 13.42
C LEU A 294 -9.32 -30.21 12.49
N GLU A 295 -9.71 -31.35 13.03
CA GLU A 295 -10.35 -32.43 12.28
C GLU A 295 -11.70 -31.98 11.69
N ALA A 296 -12.52 -31.26 12.47
CA ALA A 296 -13.77 -30.68 11.98
C ALA A 296 -13.54 -29.71 10.80
N ILE A 297 -12.49 -28.88 10.86
CA ILE A 297 -12.12 -27.98 9.74
C ILE A 297 -11.60 -28.79 8.54
N ALA A 298 -10.77 -29.81 8.76
CA ALA A 298 -10.25 -30.66 7.67
C ALA A 298 -11.35 -31.44 6.95
N ASN A 299 -12.41 -31.80 7.67
CA ASN A 299 -13.58 -32.49 7.12
C ASN A 299 -14.55 -31.56 6.36
N ASP A 300 -14.27 -30.25 6.30
CA ASP A 300 -14.93 -29.28 5.42
C ASP A 300 -13.98 -28.86 4.28
N PRO A 301 -14.05 -29.50 3.10
CA PRO A 301 -13.15 -29.19 1.99
C PRO A 301 -13.26 -27.76 1.46
N GLU A 302 -14.45 -27.14 1.54
CA GLU A 302 -14.64 -25.76 1.08
C GLU A 302 -13.96 -24.78 2.03
N LEU A 303 -14.13 -24.96 3.34
CA LEU A 303 -13.46 -24.16 4.36
C LEU A 303 -11.94 -24.32 4.28
N LEU A 304 -11.44 -25.55 4.11
CA LEU A 304 -10.01 -25.83 3.99
C LEU A 304 -9.41 -25.14 2.75
N ALA A 305 -10.09 -25.25 1.60
CA ALA A 305 -9.67 -24.58 0.36
C ALA A 305 -9.69 -23.06 0.52
N HIS A 306 -10.71 -22.50 1.18
CA HIS A 306 -10.81 -21.06 1.48
C HIS A 306 -9.65 -20.57 2.36
N LYS A 307 -9.31 -21.30 3.43
CA LYS A 307 -8.15 -20.98 4.29
C LYS A 307 -6.85 -20.94 3.50
N ARG A 308 -6.59 -21.97 2.67
CA ARG A 308 -5.42 -22.02 1.78
C ARG A 308 -5.43 -20.87 0.76
N GLN A 309 -6.58 -20.53 0.20
CA GLN A 309 -6.71 -19.39 -0.71
C GLN A 309 -6.33 -18.07 -0.03
N MET A 310 -6.78 -17.81 1.20
CA MET A 310 -6.40 -16.63 1.98
C MET A 310 -4.92 -16.66 2.40
N LEU A 311 -4.37 -17.84 2.72
CA LEU A 311 -2.94 -18.05 2.96
C LEU A 311 -2.09 -17.59 1.76
N GLY A 312 -2.57 -17.90 0.54
CA GLY A 312 -1.95 -17.42 -0.69
C GLY A 312 -1.94 -15.89 -0.81
N GLN A 313 -2.97 -15.21 -0.33
CA GLN A 313 -3.01 -13.74 -0.30
C GLN A 313 -2.00 -13.15 0.69
N LEU A 314 -1.86 -13.75 1.88
CA LEU A 314 -0.83 -13.34 2.85
C LEU A 314 0.57 -13.49 2.26
N TRP A 315 0.83 -14.56 1.49
CA TRP A 315 2.10 -14.71 0.79
C TRP A 315 2.34 -13.66 -0.29
N ILE A 316 1.31 -13.19 -1.00
CA ILE A 316 1.45 -12.11 -1.99
C ILE A 316 1.82 -10.79 -1.34
N LEU A 317 1.41 -10.58 -0.09
CA LEU A 317 1.75 -9.36 0.64
C LEU A 317 3.12 -9.48 1.33
N TYR A 318 3.40 -10.60 1.97
CA TYR A 318 4.54 -10.73 2.90
C TYR A 318 5.53 -11.84 2.54
N GLY A 319 5.39 -12.45 1.36
CA GLY A 319 6.41 -13.32 0.79
C GLY A 319 7.70 -12.54 0.51
N MET A 320 8.79 -13.26 0.28
CA MET A 320 10.12 -12.64 0.19
C MET A 320 10.25 -11.61 -0.94
N ASP A 321 9.48 -11.77 -2.03
CA ASP A 321 9.50 -10.86 -3.19
C ASP A 321 8.70 -9.55 -2.97
N THR A 322 7.89 -9.48 -1.91
CA THR A 322 7.02 -8.32 -1.59
C THR A 322 7.13 -7.89 -0.13
N PHE A 323 8.18 -8.36 0.56
CA PHE A 323 8.37 -8.35 2.01
C PHE A 323 8.19 -6.99 2.71
N ILE A 324 8.34 -5.90 1.96
CA ILE A 324 8.26 -4.52 2.43
C ILE A 324 6.95 -3.81 2.05
N TYR A 325 5.90 -4.57 1.71
CA TYR A 325 4.61 -4.04 1.23
C TYR A 325 4.07 -2.91 2.11
N ASP A 326 4.04 -3.08 3.43
CA ASP A 326 3.51 -2.06 4.35
C ASP A 326 4.43 -0.82 4.45
N ILE A 327 5.74 -0.96 4.25
CA ILE A 327 6.68 0.18 4.17
C ILE A 327 6.38 0.99 2.90
N GLN A 328 6.14 0.32 1.77
CA GLN A 328 5.75 0.99 0.52
C GLN A 328 4.41 1.73 0.67
N MET A 329 3.43 1.12 1.35
CA MET A 329 2.16 1.78 1.65
C MET A 329 2.36 3.03 2.51
N LEU A 330 3.17 2.97 3.56
CA LEU A 330 3.50 4.13 4.40
C LEU A 330 4.15 5.25 3.58
N TYR A 331 5.14 4.92 2.75
CA TYR A 331 5.82 5.91 1.90
C TYR A 331 4.83 6.58 0.93
N LEU A 332 3.89 5.82 0.36
CA LEU A 332 2.88 6.37 -0.53
C LEU A 332 1.90 7.29 0.21
N GLN A 333 1.47 6.90 1.42
CA GLN A 333 0.63 7.74 2.28
C GLN A 333 1.32 9.06 2.65
N ILE A 334 2.62 9.02 2.95
CA ILE A 334 3.41 10.23 3.20
C ILE A 334 3.49 11.09 1.93
N ALA A 335 3.71 10.47 0.76
CA ALA A 335 3.73 11.20 -0.51
C ALA A 335 2.38 11.87 -0.85
N ASN A 336 1.26 11.23 -0.50
CA ASN A 336 -0.09 11.80 -0.63
C ASN A 336 -0.37 12.93 0.37
N GLY A 337 0.41 13.05 1.45
CA GLY A 337 0.06 13.91 2.58
C GLY A 337 -1.07 13.36 3.45
N ASP A 338 -1.32 12.03 3.41
CA ASP A 338 -2.33 11.36 4.23
C ASP A 338 -1.98 11.41 5.73
N PHE A 339 -0.68 11.44 6.04
CA PHE A 339 -0.19 11.94 7.32
C PHE A 339 0.09 13.41 7.10
N GLY A 340 -0.77 14.27 7.66
CA GLY A 340 -0.72 15.70 7.41
C GLY A 340 0.69 16.25 7.55
N GLN A 341 0.94 17.33 6.82
CA GLN A 341 1.92 18.32 7.27
C GLN A 341 1.67 18.74 8.74
N ASP A 342 0.47 18.45 9.27
CA ASP A 342 0.09 18.50 10.68
C ASP A 342 0.85 17.54 11.63
N ASP A 343 1.41 16.41 11.18
CA ASP A 343 2.30 15.56 12.01
C ASP A 343 3.80 15.80 11.70
N LEU A 344 4.08 16.67 10.72
CA LEU A 344 5.34 17.40 10.57
C LEU A 344 5.30 18.75 11.31
N THR A 345 4.34 18.95 12.21
CA THR A 345 4.32 20.07 13.17
C THR A 345 5.36 19.91 14.28
N LEU A 346 6.59 19.54 13.91
CA LEU A 346 7.77 20.18 14.50
C LEU A 346 7.86 21.67 14.10
N GLY A 347 7.03 22.12 13.15
CA GLY A 347 6.88 23.53 12.73
C GLY A 347 6.01 24.44 13.62
N THR A 348 5.02 23.92 14.37
CA THR A 348 4.19 24.78 15.28
C THR A 348 4.95 25.16 16.55
N CYS A 349 5.97 24.39 16.92
CA CYS A 349 6.83 24.67 18.07
C CYS A 349 7.59 26.00 17.91
N HIS A 350 8.10 26.33 16.72
CA HIS A 350 9.00 27.49 16.59
C HIS A 350 8.28 28.82 16.72
N ASN A 351 7.13 29.00 16.07
CA ASN A 351 6.37 30.27 16.15
C ASN A 351 5.69 30.45 17.50
N ASP A 352 5.17 29.39 18.12
CA ASP A 352 4.68 29.46 19.50
C ASP A 352 5.81 29.77 20.49
N THR A 353 6.99 29.19 20.29
CA THR A 353 8.19 29.50 21.08
C THR A 353 8.65 30.95 20.83
N LEU A 354 8.61 31.44 19.60
CA LEU A 354 8.95 32.82 19.26
C LEU A 354 7.98 33.82 19.91
N VAL A 355 6.67 33.53 19.87
CA VAL A 355 5.63 34.34 20.51
C VAL A 355 5.77 34.30 22.05
N LYS A 356 6.07 33.14 22.65
CA LYS A 356 6.32 32.99 24.09
C LYS A 356 7.60 33.72 24.51
N MET A 357 8.68 33.62 23.72
CA MET A 357 9.92 34.35 23.93
C MET A 357 9.68 35.85 23.85
N ALA A 358 8.96 36.33 22.83
CA ALA A 358 8.61 37.74 22.69
C ALA A 358 7.80 38.24 23.90
N LYS A 359 6.76 37.51 24.31
CA LYS A 359 5.96 37.86 25.50
C LYS A 359 6.79 37.89 26.78
N THR A 360 7.75 36.98 26.93
CA THR A 360 8.59 36.88 28.12
C THR A 360 9.62 38.00 28.19
N ILE A 361 10.29 38.27 27.06
CA ILE A 361 11.33 39.30 26.98
C ILE A 361 10.69 40.69 27.09
N SER A 362 9.54 40.92 26.44
CA SER A 362 8.83 42.20 26.48
C SER A 362 8.28 42.58 27.86
N ARG A 363 8.17 41.63 28.81
CA ARG A 363 7.78 41.91 30.20
C ARG A 363 8.91 42.50 31.04
N ARG A 364 10.16 42.50 30.54
CA ARG A 364 11.31 43.09 31.23
C ARG A 364 11.43 44.56 30.82
N GLU A 365 11.61 45.46 31.78
CA GLU A 365 11.75 46.91 31.50
C GLU A 365 12.96 47.23 30.61
N ASN A 366 14.04 46.43 30.71
CA ASN A 366 15.21 46.53 29.83
C ASN A 366 15.73 45.12 29.44
N PRO A 367 15.39 44.61 28.24
CA PRO A 367 15.95 43.37 27.71
C PRO A 367 17.48 43.43 27.59
N SER A 368 18.18 42.37 28.01
CA SER A 368 19.64 42.32 27.89
C SER A 368 20.08 42.13 26.44
N LYS A 369 21.35 42.47 26.12
CA LYS A 369 21.95 42.15 24.81
C LYS A 369 21.88 40.66 24.47
N PHE A 370 21.99 39.80 25.48
CA PHE A 370 21.87 38.35 25.31
C PHE A 370 20.44 37.94 24.92
N ASP A 371 19.43 38.48 25.61
CA ASP A 371 18.02 38.19 25.30
C ASP A 371 17.66 38.62 23.87
N LEU A 372 18.07 39.83 23.47
CA LEU A 372 17.86 40.35 22.12
C LEU A 372 18.61 39.56 21.05
N SER A 373 19.83 39.08 21.35
CA SER A 373 20.59 38.23 20.43
C SER A 373 19.97 36.84 20.29
N MET A 374 19.46 36.26 21.37
CA MET A 374 18.76 34.99 21.35
C MET A 374 17.45 35.10 20.56
N PHE A 375 16.71 36.20 20.77
CA PHE A 375 15.49 36.50 20.03
C PHE A 375 15.74 36.71 18.53
N LEU A 376 16.76 37.48 18.14
CA LEU A 376 17.16 37.69 16.75
C LEU A 376 17.52 36.36 16.06
N ASN A 377 18.25 35.47 16.74
CA ASN A 377 18.57 34.15 16.19
C ASN A 377 17.31 33.28 16.03
N ALA A 378 16.35 33.36 16.95
CA ALA A 378 15.05 32.70 16.79
C ALA A 378 14.27 33.26 15.59
N CYS A 379 14.29 34.58 15.35
CA CYS A 379 13.68 35.16 14.14
C CYS A 379 14.37 34.68 12.85
N ILE A 380 15.70 34.58 12.83
CA ILE A 380 16.45 34.04 11.68
C ILE A 380 16.06 32.59 11.42
N SER A 381 16.00 31.76 12.46
CA SER A 381 15.56 30.36 12.34
C SER A 381 14.13 30.28 11.83
N GLY A 382 13.21 31.12 12.33
CA GLY A 382 11.82 31.15 11.88
C GLY A 382 11.71 31.52 10.41
N LEU A 383 12.42 32.57 9.98
CA LEU A 383 12.48 33.00 8.59
C LEU A 383 12.99 31.90 7.66
N MET A 384 13.96 31.08 8.11
CA MET A 384 14.60 30.02 7.33
C MET A 384 13.83 28.68 7.34
N ILE A 385 13.04 28.41 8.38
CA ILE A 385 12.37 27.11 8.62
C ILE A 385 10.88 27.16 8.26
N ASP A 386 10.18 28.24 8.61
CA ASP A 386 8.74 28.43 8.39
C ASP A 386 8.44 29.91 8.11
N ARG A 387 8.66 30.30 6.85
CA ARG A 387 8.54 31.69 6.39
C ARG A 387 7.12 32.22 6.56
N GLU A 388 6.12 31.46 6.13
CA GLU A 388 4.72 31.90 6.14
C GLU A 388 4.21 32.04 7.59
N GLY A 389 4.52 31.07 8.46
CA GLY A 389 4.18 31.15 9.87
C GLY A 389 4.93 32.27 10.61
N PHE A 390 6.22 32.49 10.28
CA PHE A 390 6.96 33.64 10.82
C PHE A 390 6.37 34.96 10.33
N ALA A 391 6.03 35.09 9.04
CA ALA A 391 5.43 36.29 8.47
C ALA A 391 4.07 36.61 9.09
N ALA A 392 3.22 35.59 9.27
CA ALA A 392 1.94 35.72 9.97
C ALA A 392 2.16 36.16 11.43
N SER A 393 3.07 35.52 12.16
CA SER A 393 3.39 35.85 13.56
C SER A 393 3.97 37.25 13.70
N TYR A 394 4.86 37.64 12.79
CA TYR A 394 5.46 38.97 12.72
C TYR A 394 4.40 40.04 12.44
N ALA A 395 3.50 39.80 11.47
CA ALA A 395 2.43 40.73 11.13
C ALA A 395 1.41 40.91 12.28
N GLN A 396 1.11 39.83 13.01
CA GLN A 396 0.07 39.84 14.05
C GLN A 396 0.59 40.18 15.46
N ASN A 397 1.91 40.26 15.69
CA ASN A 397 2.47 40.44 17.02
C ASN A 397 3.44 41.65 17.13
N ALA A 398 2.93 42.74 17.70
CA ALA A 398 3.71 43.97 17.91
C ALA A 398 4.94 43.80 18.80
N SER A 399 4.96 42.82 19.73
CA SER A 399 6.14 42.53 20.56
C SER A 399 7.28 41.93 19.75
N ILE A 400 6.96 41.06 18.77
CA ILE A 400 7.96 40.49 17.87
C ILE A 400 8.58 41.59 17.01
N GLN A 401 7.75 42.47 16.44
CA GLN A 401 8.20 43.61 15.63
C GLN A 401 9.14 44.53 16.44
N LYS A 402 8.72 44.92 17.64
CA LYS A 402 9.50 45.80 18.52
C LYS A 402 10.85 45.20 18.89
N LEU A 403 10.88 43.95 19.37
CA LEU A 403 12.11 43.30 19.82
C LEU A 403 13.08 43.02 18.66
N LEU A 404 12.55 42.67 17.47
CA LEU A 404 13.38 42.45 16.29
C LEU A 404 14.01 43.76 15.80
N SER A 405 13.23 44.84 15.72
CA SER A 405 13.74 46.18 15.40
C SER A 405 14.78 46.63 16.42
N GLU A 406 14.50 46.46 17.72
CA GLU A 406 15.42 46.84 18.81
C GLU A 406 16.73 46.03 18.76
N ALA A 407 16.67 44.72 18.45
CA ALA A 407 17.85 43.89 18.28
C ALA A 407 18.72 44.32 17.08
N ILE A 408 18.09 44.74 15.98
CA ILE A 408 18.77 45.24 14.77
C ILE A 408 19.38 46.62 15.02
N GLU A 409 18.63 47.56 15.61
CA GLU A 409 19.06 48.93 15.88
C GLU A 409 20.21 48.97 16.90
N LYS A 410 20.12 48.18 17.99
CA LYS A 410 21.18 48.08 18.99
C LYS A 410 22.38 47.25 18.52
N ASN A 411 22.33 46.69 17.32
CA ASN A 411 23.36 45.85 16.71
C ASN A 411 23.91 44.79 17.68
N VAL A 412 22.99 44.07 18.35
CA VAL A 412 23.31 43.25 19.53
C VAL A 412 24.32 42.14 19.24
N ASN A 413 24.32 41.66 17.99
CA ASN A 413 25.36 40.83 17.40
C ASN A 413 25.47 41.16 15.89
N PRO A 414 26.54 41.84 15.44
CA PRO A 414 26.68 42.27 14.05
C PRO A 414 26.59 41.12 13.03
N ALA A 415 27.13 39.95 13.36
CA ALA A 415 27.08 38.78 12.48
C ALA A 415 25.67 38.21 12.35
N SER A 416 24.88 38.22 13.44
CA SER A 416 23.47 37.78 13.41
C SER A 416 22.58 38.79 12.67
N VAL A 417 22.78 40.09 12.87
CA VAL A 417 22.03 41.14 12.14
C VAL A 417 22.28 41.04 10.64
N ASP A 418 23.53 40.87 10.24
CA ASP A 418 23.92 40.69 8.84
C ASP A 418 23.37 39.38 8.24
N ARG A 419 23.35 38.29 9.04
CA ARG A 419 22.71 37.02 8.65
C ARG A 419 21.19 37.16 8.48
N TYR A 420 20.52 37.90 9.36
CA TYR A 420 19.09 38.20 9.22
C TYR A 420 18.80 39.00 7.94
N LYS A 421 19.57 40.07 7.68
CA LYS A 421 19.43 40.88 6.46
C LYS A 421 19.65 40.06 5.19
N ARG A 422 20.66 39.18 5.18
CA ARG A 422 20.90 38.24 4.06
C ARG A 422 19.78 37.24 3.89
N ALA A 423 19.29 36.62 4.97
CA ALA A 423 18.18 35.67 4.90
C ALA A 423 16.92 36.33 4.33
N LYS A 424 16.60 37.55 4.78
CA LYS A 424 15.49 38.36 4.27
C LYS A 424 15.67 38.70 2.77
N ALA A 425 16.85 39.21 2.39
CA ALA A 425 17.12 39.59 1.00
C ALA A 425 17.18 38.39 0.02
N PHE A 426 17.71 37.25 0.46
CA PHE A 426 17.73 36.02 -0.34
C PHE A 426 16.31 35.52 -0.62
N MET A 427 15.42 35.61 0.35
CA MET A 427 14.01 35.20 0.20
C MET A 427 13.17 36.19 -0.63
N GLU A 428 13.42 37.50 -0.52
CA GLU A 428 12.81 38.51 -1.41
C GLU A 428 13.30 38.38 -2.87
N PHE A 429 14.47 37.77 -3.10
CA PHE A 429 15.02 37.49 -4.43
C PHE A 429 14.46 36.20 -5.05
N ASP A 430 14.16 35.17 -4.23
CA ASP A 430 13.59 33.90 -4.70
C ASP A 430 12.14 34.05 -5.19
N GLU A 431 11.36 34.96 -4.58
CA GLU A 431 10.01 35.33 -5.05
C GLU A 431 9.98 35.91 -6.46
N LYS A 432 11.07 36.55 -6.89
CA LYS A 432 11.17 37.10 -8.25
C LYS A 432 11.60 36.07 -9.30
N LYS A 433 12.01 34.85 -8.90
CA LYS A 433 12.50 33.81 -9.81
C LYS A 433 11.61 32.57 -9.92
N ILE A 434 10.59 32.44 -9.07
CA ILE A 434 9.58 31.39 -9.21
C ILE A 434 8.33 32.01 -9.81
N SER A 435 8.30 32.10 -11.14
CA SER A 435 7.07 32.16 -11.91
C SER A 435 7.27 31.49 -13.26
N PRO A 436 6.92 30.20 -13.36
CA PRO A 436 6.27 29.66 -14.53
C PRO A 436 4.83 29.31 -14.15
N ASN A 437 3.87 30.08 -14.67
CA ASN A 437 2.44 29.78 -14.82
C ASN A 437 1.93 28.55 -14.03
N GLN A 438 1.75 28.72 -12.71
CA GLN A 438 0.66 28.06 -12.02
C GLN A 438 -0.28 29.18 -11.62
N GLU A 439 -1.42 29.28 -12.28
CA GLU A 439 -2.55 30.00 -11.72
C GLU A 439 -2.85 29.36 -10.36
N ALA A 440 -2.37 30.00 -9.28
CA ALA A 440 -2.83 29.70 -7.95
C ALA A 440 -4.32 29.98 -7.93
N PHE A 441 -5.13 28.91 -7.99
CA PHE A 441 -6.56 29.00 -7.77
C PHE A 441 -6.77 29.42 -6.30
N GLU A 442 -6.86 30.72 -6.02
CA GLU A 442 -7.34 31.21 -4.73
C GLU A 442 -8.80 30.77 -4.56
N VAL A 443 -8.98 29.66 -3.85
CA VAL A 443 -10.29 29.24 -3.36
C VAL A 443 -10.55 30.07 -2.10
N THR A 444 -11.24 31.20 -2.24
CA THR A 444 -11.52 32.13 -1.12
C THR A 444 -12.44 31.53 -0.05
N LYS A 445 -13.20 30.46 -0.37
CA LYS A 445 -13.94 29.58 0.56
C LYS A 445 -14.06 28.16 -0.02
N PRO A 446 -13.95 27.09 0.80
CA PRO A 446 -14.12 25.72 0.33
C PRO A 446 -15.55 25.48 -0.18
N LEU A 447 -15.68 24.64 -1.20
CA LEU A 447 -16.96 24.25 -1.79
C LEU A 447 -17.65 23.22 -0.89
N LYS A 448 -18.88 23.49 -0.45
CA LYS A 448 -19.63 22.59 0.43
C LYS A 448 -20.40 21.56 -0.40
N VAL A 449 -20.08 20.28 -0.22
CA VAL A 449 -20.68 19.19 -0.99
C VAL A 449 -21.39 18.22 -0.05
N MET A 450 -22.69 18.02 -0.28
CA MET A 450 -23.45 16.95 0.34
C MET A 450 -23.48 15.74 -0.58
N LEU A 451 -23.00 14.59 -0.10
CA LEU A 451 -23.14 13.31 -0.78
C LEU A 451 -24.54 12.73 -0.55
N TYR A 452 -25.22 12.33 -1.62
CA TYR A 452 -26.63 11.94 -1.61
C TYR A 452 -26.88 10.62 -2.35
N GLY A 453 -27.80 9.82 -1.79
CA GLY A 453 -28.31 8.61 -2.44
C GLY A 453 -27.40 7.39 -2.32
N LYS A 454 -27.88 6.25 -2.85
CA LYS A 454 -27.22 4.95 -2.73
C LYS A 454 -25.91 4.87 -3.53
N HIS A 455 -25.76 5.71 -4.55
CA HIS A 455 -24.62 5.70 -5.47
C HIS A 455 -23.64 6.85 -5.18
N SER A 456 -23.82 7.58 -4.07
CA SER A 456 -22.83 8.56 -3.58
C SER A 456 -21.45 7.95 -3.34
N ASN A 457 -21.39 6.64 -3.03
CA ASN A 457 -20.15 5.89 -2.85
C ASN A 457 -19.40 5.60 -4.17
N ARG A 458 -19.93 6.02 -5.33
CA ARG A 458 -19.33 5.87 -6.66
C ARG A 458 -19.04 7.22 -7.28
N THR A 459 -18.26 8.00 -6.56
CA THR A 459 -17.77 9.31 -6.99
C THR A 459 -16.32 9.45 -6.53
N PRO A 460 -15.48 10.25 -7.20
CA PRO A 460 -14.15 10.57 -6.68
C PRO A 460 -14.15 10.99 -5.20
N LEU A 461 -15.18 11.69 -4.74
CA LEU A 461 -15.31 12.16 -3.35
C LEU A 461 -15.59 11.04 -2.32
N SER A 462 -15.87 9.81 -2.75
CA SER A 462 -16.04 8.68 -1.84
C SER A 462 -14.73 7.97 -1.49
N TYR A 463 -13.64 8.26 -2.20
CA TYR A 463 -12.35 7.62 -1.96
C TYR A 463 -11.43 8.51 -1.14
N GLN A 464 -10.94 7.96 -0.03
CA GLN A 464 -10.03 8.64 0.90
C GLN A 464 -8.86 9.36 0.23
N PRO A 465 -8.17 8.80 -0.79
CA PRO A 465 -7.02 9.49 -1.39
C PRO A 465 -7.37 10.82 -2.08
N TYR A 466 -8.59 10.98 -2.60
CA TYR A 466 -9.01 12.26 -3.20
C TYR A 466 -9.39 13.27 -2.12
N LEU A 467 -10.06 12.83 -1.05
CA LEU A 467 -10.41 13.69 0.08
C LEU A 467 -9.17 14.33 0.72
N THR A 468 -8.06 13.60 0.83
CA THR A 468 -6.78 14.13 1.31
C THR A 468 -6.28 15.31 0.47
N HIS A 469 -6.45 15.24 -0.85
CA HIS A 469 -6.00 16.30 -1.77
C HIS A 469 -7.01 17.42 -1.98
N SER A 470 -8.20 17.34 -1.39
CA SER A 470 -9.23 18.36 -1.54
C SER A 470 -9.66 19.01 -0.23
N LYS A 471 -8.99 18.76 0.91
CA LYS A 471 -9.39 19.29 2.23
C LYS A 471 -9.57 20.81 2.25
N ASP A 472 -8.66 21.55 1.60
CA ASP A 472 -8.75 23.02 1.55
C ASP A 472 -9.71 23.55 0.47
N MET A 473 -10.21 22.66 -0.39
CA MET A 473 -11.05 23.01 -1.54
C MET A 473 -12.50 22.55 -1.39
N ILE A 474 -12.75 21.50 -0.62
CA ILE A 474 -14.04 20.82 -0.47
C ILE A 474 -14.29 20.54 1.00
N GLU A 475 -15.46 20.95 1.47
CA GLU A 475 -16.01 20.57 2.77
C GLU A 475 -17.18 19.60 2.52
N ILE A 476 -17.08 18.37 3.02
CA ILE A 476 -18.21 17.44 2.96
C ILE A 476 -19.18 17.78 4.09
N VAL A 477 -20.43 18.07 3.75
CA VAL A 477 -21.48 18.44 4.71
C VAL A 477 -22.59 17.41 4.75
N ASP A 478 -23.24 17.27 5.90
CA ASP A 478 -24.28 16.26 6.12
C ASP A 478 -25.69 16.74 5.74
N THR A 479 -25.86 18.05 5.50
CA THR A 479 -27.18 18.65 5.27
C THR A 479 -27.24 19.49 4.00
N ALA A 480 -28.39 19.46 3.33
CA ALA A 480 -28.62 20.28 2.13
C ALA A 480 -28.62 21.78 2.42
N LYS A 481 -28.99 22.17 3.65
CA LYS A 481 -29.01 23.58 4.10
C LYS A 481 -27.65 24.25 3.98
N GLU A 482 -26.57 23.50 4.21
CA GLU A 482 -25.20 23.98 4.19
C GLU A 482 -24.50 23.75 2.85
N ALA A 483 -25.09 22.94 1.97
CA ALA A 483 -24.44 22.48 0.75
C ALA A 483 -24.53 23.51 -0.39
N ASP A 484 -23.43 23.71 -1.11
CA ASP A 484 -23.43 24.35 -2.42
C ASP A 484 -23.86 23.36 -3.50
N LEU A 485 -23.42 22.10 -3.38
CA LEU A 485 -23.74 21.01 -4.29
C LEU A 485 -24.33 19.81 -3.55
N ILE A 486 -25.40 19.23 -4.11
CA ILE A 486 -25.96 17.94 -3.73
C ILE A 486 -25.55 16.92 -4.79
N MET A 487 -24.71 15.96 -4.43
CA MET A 487 -23.98 15.11 -5.37
C MET A 487 -24.29 13.63 -5.23
N THR A 488 -24.47 12.94 -6.36
CA THR A 488 -24.51 11.47 -6.44
C THR A 488 -23.64 10.97 -7.60
N GLY A 489 -23.32 9.68 -7.61
CA GLY A 489 -22.68 9.01 -8.74
C GLY A 489 -23.65 8.55 -9.84
N PHE A 490 -24.97 8.55 -9.60
CA PHE A 490 -25.93 8.08 -10.61
C PHE A 490 -27.28 8.80 -10.54
N ASN A 491 -27.78 9.24 -11.71
CA ASN A 491 -29.00 10.04 -11.82
C ASN A 491 -30.27 9.36 -11.29
N ILE A 492 -30.29 8.02 -11.18
CA ILE A 492 -31.45 7.30 -10.63
C ILE A 492 -31.76 7.70 -9.18
N ASP A 493 -30.75 8.09 -8.41
CA ASP A 493 -30.92 8.49 -7.01
C ASP A 493 -31.88 9.69 -6.90
N PHE A 494 -31.81 10.62 -7.87
CA PHE A 494 -32.73 11.76 -7.95
C PHE A 494 -34.17 11.41 -8.33
N SER A 495 -34.41 10.25 -8.93
CA SER A 495 -35.76 9.78 -9.22
C SER A 495 -36.37 8.93 -8.09
N SER A 496 -35.53 8.38 -7.21
CA SER A 496 -35.91 7.32 -6.27
C SER A 496 -36.43 7.81 -4.91
N ASP A 497 -35.94 8.95 -4.40
CA ASP A 497 -36.32 9.50 -3.10
C ASP A 497 -36.76 10.98 -3.21
N THR A 498 -38.00 11.13 -3.62
CA THR A 498 -38.59 12.42 -3.98
C THR A 498 -38.95 13.29 -2.78
N LYS A 499 -39.07 12.71 -1.58
CA LYS A 499 -39.33 13.47 -0.35
C LYS A 499 -38.06 14.18 0.11
N ALA A 500 -36.93 13.47 0.14
CA ALA A 500 -35.65 14.06 0.52
C ALA A 500 -35.26 15.23 -0.43
N LEU A 501 -35.44 15.05 -1.74
CA LEU A 501 -35.11 16.10 -2.72
C LEU A 501 -35.99 17.35 -2.62
N ASN A 502 -37.27 17.18 -2.30
CA ASN A 502 -38.15 18.31 -2.02
C ASN A 502 -37.72 19.06 -0.76
N ASN A 503 -37.37 18.33 0.30
CA ASN A 503 -36.85 18.95 1.52
C ASN A 503 -35.55 19.70 1.24
N HIS A 504 -34.64 19.14 0.44
CA HIS A 504 -33.40 19.82 0.07
C HIS A 504 -33.65 21.15 -0.66
N LYS A 505 -34.60 21.18 -1.60
CA LYS A 505 -34.99 22.43 -2.29
C LYS A 505 -35.59 23.46 -1.34
N LEU A 506 -36.32 23.02 -0.31
CA LEU A 506 -36.87 23.90 0.72
C LEU A 506 -35.78 24.40 1.68
N ASP A 507 -34.82 23.55 2.02
CA ASP A 507 -33.72 23.85 2.93
C ASP A 507 -32.69 24.80 2.31
N ASN A 508 -32.39 24.63 1.02
CA ASN A 508 -31.50 25.51 0.27
C ASN A 508 -31.84 25.51 -1.24
N TYR A 509 -32.52 26.57 -1.69
CA TYR A 509 -32.89 26.74 -3.10
C TYR A 509 -31.69 26.96 -4.03
N ASN A 510 -30.55 27.43 -3.49
CA ASN A 510 -29.36 27.74 -4.28
C ASN A 510 -28.48 26.51 -4.52
N ALA A 511 -28.66 25.44 -3.74
CA ALA A 511 -27.89 24.21 -3.89
C ALA A 511 -28.13 23.57 -5.27
N LYS A 512 -27.06 23.24 -5.98
CA LYS A 512 -27.15 22.61 -7.32
C LYS A 512 -27.06 21.10 -7.22
N HIS A 513 -27.88 20.41 -7.99
CA HIS A 513 -27.83 18.95 -8.09
C HIS A 513 -26.78 18.54 -9.12
N VAL A 514 -25.88 17.62 -8.74
CA VAL A 514 -24.80 17.15 -9.60
C VAL A 514 -24.75 15.62 -9.61
N VAL A 515 -24.63 15.04 -10.79
CA VAL A 515 -24.25 13.64 -10.99
C VAL A 515 -22.81 13.62 -11.47
N LEU A 516 -21.90 13.16 -10.62
CA LEU A 516 -20.49 12.94 -10.96
C LEU A 516 -20.27 11.45 -11.17
N SER A 517 -20.49 10.97 -12.40
CA SER A 517 -20.49 9.55 -12.71
C SER A 517 -19.10 9.06 -13.11
N GLU A 518 -18.68 7.95 -12.52
CA GLU A 518 -17.45 7.22 -12.84
C GLU A 518 -17.71 5.91 -13.61
N GLU A 519 -18.97 5.62 -13.98
CA GLU A 519 -19.37 4.35 -14.60
C GLU A 519 -19.98 4.59 -15.99
N PRO A 520 -19.16 4.59 -17.05
CA PRO A 520 -19.63 4.81 -18.42
C PRO A 520 -20.73 3.85 -18.87
N LEU A 521 -20.74 2.61 -18.38
CA LEU A 521 -21.82 1.67 -18.69
C LEU A 521 -23.17 2.21 -18.23
N TRP A 522 -23.20 2.87 -17.06
CA TRP A 522 -24.43 3.42 -16.49
C TRP A 522 -24.94 4.60 -17.29
N ASP A 523 -24.01 5.48 -17.65
CA ASP A 523 -24.26 6.69 -18.42
C ASP A 523 -24.87 6.37 -19.80
N VAL A 524 -24.28 5.39 -20.49
CA VAL A 524 -24.68 5.03 -21.86
C VAL A 524 -26.02 4.30 -21.89
N ILE A 525 -26.27 3.39 -20.94
CA ILE A 525 -27.44 2.50 -21.02
C ILE A 525 -28.67 3.08 -20.30
N TRP A 526 -28.50 3.73 -19.14
CA TRP A 526 -29.63 4.08 -18.27
C TRP A 526 -29.85 5.58 -18.09
N SER A 527 -28.85 6.42 -18.33
CA SER A 527 -29.01 7.86 -18.11
C SER A 527 -29.79 8.58 -19.21
N LYS A 528 -30.24 7.91 -20.28
CA LYS A 528 -31.03 8.50 -21.39
C LYS A 528 -30.33 9.67 -22.09
N GLY A 529 -29.03 9.51 -22.37
CA GLY A 529 -28.12 10.56 -22.88
C GLY A 529 -26.92 10.73 -21.94
N TYR A 530 -25.76 11.08 -22.50
CA TYR A 530 -24.50 11.15 -21.76
C TYR A 530 -23.54 12.26 -22.23
N THR A 531 -23.90 13.03 -23.27
CA THR A 531 -23.05 14.09 -23.83
C THR A 531 -23.42 15.46 -23.26
N GLU A 532 -24.68 15.70 -22.90
CA GLU A 532 -25.12 16.97 -22.33
C GLU A 532 -24.80 17.09 -20.84
N GLN A 533 -24.29 18.25 -20.42
CA GLN A 533 -24.05 18.52 -19.00
C GLN A 533 -25.30 19.00 -18.26
N ALA A 534 -26.07 19.94 -18.81
CA ALA A 534 -27.29 20.44 -18.16
C ALA A 534 -28.49 19.56 -18.52
N ARG A 535 -29.11 18.94 -17.52
CA ARG A 535 -30.14 17.92 -17.74
C ARG A 535 -31.28 18.04 -16.74
N THR A 536 -32.38 17.36 -17.05
CA THR A 536 -33.56 17.29 -16.19
C THR A 536 -33.97 15.83 -16.03
N ILE A 537 -34.31 15.43 -14.82
CA ILE A 537 -34.91 14.11 -14.55
C ILE A 537 -36.31 14.29 -13.97
N GLU A 538 -37.24 13.50 -14.49
CA GLU A 538 -38.59 13.41 -13.94
C GLU A 538 -38.57 12.66 -12.61
N SER A 539 -39.22 13.25 -11.61
CA SER A 539 -39.43 12.62 -10.31
C SER A 539 -40.89 12.82 -9.88
N LYS A 540 -41.37 12.02 -8.93
CA LYS A 540 -42.69 12.23 -8.29
C LYS A 540 -42.84 13.61 -7.62
N ALA A 541 -41.74 14.30 -7.37
CA ALA A 541 -41.67 15.66 -6.84
C ALA A 541 -41.66 16.75 -7.94
N GLY A 542 -41.75 16.37 -9.21
CA GLY A 542 -41.60 17.25 -10.36
C GLY A 542 -40.21 17.12 -11.01
N ASN A 543 -39.97 17.98 -12.00
CA ASN A 543 -38.73 17.98 -12.78
C ASN A 543 -37.56 18.53 -11.95
N ILE A 544 -36.48 17.76 -11.85
CA ILE A 544 -35.28 18.12 -11.12
C ILE A 544 -34.17 18.43 -12.12
N PRO A 545 -33.75 19.71 -12.25
CA PRO A 545 -32.58 20.04 -13.03
C PRO A 545 -31.32 19.58 -12.29
N TYR A 546 -30.36 19.03 -13.03
CA TYR A 546 -29.07 18.61 -12.52
C TYR A 546 -27.97 18.79 -13.57
N HIS A 547 -26.74 18.85 -13.09
CA HIS A 547 -25.54 18.85 -13.93
C HIS A 547 -24.92 17.46 -13.96
N PHE A 548 -24.62 16.95 -15.14
CA PHE A 548 -24.05 15.63 -15.35
C PHE A 548 -22.60 15.75 -15.81
N LEU A 549 -21.67 15.19 -15.04
CA LEU A 549 -20.24 15.17 -15.33
C LEU A 549 -19.78 13.72 -15.38
N ASN A 550 -19.24 13.29 -16.53
CA ASN A 550 -18.80 11.91 -16.77
C ASN A 550 -17.54 11.86 -17.66
N HIS A 551 -17.15 10.64 -18.07
CA HIS A 551 -15.99 10.38 -18.92
C HIS A 551 -16.05 10.98 -20.34
N MET A 552 -17.24 11.32 -20.83
CA MET A 552 -17.46 11.82 -22.20
C MET A 552 -17.58 13.34 -22.26
N ASN A 553 -18.25 13.94 -21.27
CA ASN A 553 -18.60 15.36 -21.31
C ASN A 553 -17.74 16.23 -20.38
N SER A 554 -16.68 15.68 -19.78
CA SER A 554 -15.76 16.41 -18.90
C SER A 554 -14.33 15.85 -18.93
N ASP A 555 -13.35 16.70 -18.65
CA ASP A 555 -11.92 16.32 -18.58
C ASP A 555 -11.50 15.73 -17.22
N ILE A 556 -12.44 15.58 -16.28
CA ILE A 556 -12.18 15.08 -14.91
C ILE A 556 -11.43 13.73 -14.98
N TYR A 557 -11.87 12.84 -15.87
CA TYR A 557 -11.30 11.51 -16.04
C TYR A 557 -10.21 11.40 -17.12
N ALA A 558 -9.84 12.52 -17.76
CA ALA A 558 -8.77 12.57 -18.75
C ALA A 558 -7.40 12.58 -18.05
N PHE A 559 -6.85 11.40 -17.78
CA PHE A 559 -5.57 11.25 -17.07
C PHE A 559 -4.35 11.75 -17.87
N ASN A 560 -3.26 12.19 -17.22
CA ASN A 560 -2.00 12.47 -17.91
C ASN A 560 -1.10 11.22 -18.04
N LYS A 561 -1.04 10.40 -16.99
CA LYS A 561 -0.11 9.27 -16.84
C LYS A 561 -0.77 8.00 -16.31
N VAL A 562 -1.65 8.10 -15.32
CA VAL A 562 -2.26 6.93 -14.66
C VAL A 562 -3.80 7.05 -14.70
N PRO A 563 -4.51 6.04 -15.22
CA PRO A 563 -5.98 6.08 -15.31
C PRO A 563 -6.69 6.20 -13.96
N TYR A 564 -7.85 6.85 -13.97
CA TYR A 564 -8.68 7.13 -12.78
C TYR A 564 -8.88 5.93 -11.84
N PHE A 565 -9.23 4.75 -12.37
CA PHE A 565 -9.53 3.61 -11.52
C PHE A 565 -8.34 3.20 -10.66
N ILE A 566 -7.12 3.29 -11.22
CA ILE A 566 -5.88 2.94 -10.52
C ILE A 566 -5.59 3.94 -9.39
N THR A 567 -6.01 5.20 -9.55
CA THR A 567 -5.76 6.25 -8.58
C THR A 567 -6.74 6.23 -7.40
N THR A 568 -7.83 5.43 -7.46
CA THR A 568 -8.81 5.27 -6.35
C THR A 568 -8.25 4.60 -5.09
N SER A 569 -7.16 3.84 -5.21
CA SER A 569 -6.55 3.14 -4.07
C SER A 569 -5.05 2.92 -4.24
N ASP A 570 -4.29 3.26 -3.21
CA ASP A 570 -2.83 3.04 -3.10
C ASP A 570 -2.41 1.59 -3.32
N LYS A 571 -3.29 0.65 -2.98
CA LYS A 571 -3.07 -0.79 -3.14
C LYS A 571 -2.78 -1.17 -4.59
N PHE A 572 -3.46 -0.56 -5.55
CA PHE A 572 -3.20 -0.85 -6.97
C PHE A 572 -1.77 -0.45 -7.31
N PHE A 573 -1.35 0.74 -6.88
CA PHE A 573 -0.03 1.26 -7.19
C PHE A 573 1.08 0.37 -6.63
N VAL A 574 1.02 0.04 -5.33
CA VAL A 574 2.04 -0.79 -4.67
C VAL A 574 2.08 -2.22 -5.22
N ARG A 575 0.91 -2.85 -5.41
CA ARG A 575 0.84 -4.22 -5.95
C ARG A 575 1.43 -4.28 -7.35
N TYR A 576 0.97 -3.41 -8.24
CA TYR A 576 1.44 -3.37 -9.61
C TYR A 576 2.92 -3.02 -9.72
N GLY A 577 3.42 -2.09 -8.92
CA GLY A 577 4.86 -1.80 -8.84
C GLY A 577 5.70 -3.04 -8.52
N ASN A 578 5.27 -3.84 -7.54
CA ASN A 578 5.96 -5.09 -7.19
C ASN A 578 5.89 -6.13 -8.31
N TYR A 579 4.72 -6.36 -8.89
CA TYR A 579 4.53 -7.34 -9.96
C TYR A 579 5.27 -6.96 -11.26
N PHE A 580 5.13 -5.72 -11.72
CA PHE A 580 5.78 -5.25 -12.94
C PHE A 580 7.30 -5.24 -12.80
N ARG A 581 7.84 -4.82 -11.65
CA ARG A 581 9.29 -4.88 -11.41
C ARG A 581 9.80 -6.32 -11.40
N ARG A 582 9.08 -7.26 -10.81
CA ARG A 582 9.41 -8.70 -10.87
C ARG A 582 9.44 -9.20 -12.31
N ASN A 583 8.39 -8.93 -13.08
CA ASN A 583 8.23 -9.44 -14.44
C ASN A 583 9.24 -8.77 -15.41
N ALA A 584 9.54 -7.48 -15.22
CA ALA A 584 10.48 -6.71 -16.04
C ALA A 584 11.94 -7.20 -15.97
N LYS A 585 12.31 -7.97 -14.92
CA LYS A 585 13.64 -8.58 -14.76
C LYS A 585 13.83 -9.84 -15.63
N MET A 586 12.76 -10.42 -16.17
CA MET A 586 12.85 -11.65 -16.96
C MET A 586 13.58 -11.40 -18.29
N SER A 587 14.36 -12.39 -18.72
CA SER A 587 14.82 -12.45 -20.11
C SER A 587 13.68 -12.89 -21.03
N VAL A 588 13.86 -12.72 -22.35
CA VAL A 588 12.90 -13.25 -23.34
C VAL A 588 12.80 -14.77 -23.23
N GLU A 589 13.93 -15.46 -23.01
CA GLU A 589 13.98 -16.90 -22.82
C GLU A 589 13.19 -17.33 -21.57
N ASP A 590 13.41 -16.66 -20.43
CA ASP A 590 12.69 -16.95 -19.19
C ASP A 590 11.18 -16.75 -19.36
N LEU A 591 10.76 -15.69 -20.06
CA LEU A 591 9.35 -15.39 -20.30
C LEU A 591 8.70 -16.44 -21.20
N MET A 592 9.38 -16.85 -22.28
CA MET A 592 8.90 -17.89 -23.18
C MET A 592 8.79 -19.24 -22.47
N LYS A 593 9.82 -19.60 -21.68
CA LYS A 593 9.80 -20.81 -20.83
C LYS A 593 8.64 -20.75 -19.84
N HIS A 594 8.46 -19.60 -19.18
CA HIS A 594 7.36 -19.37 -18.27
C HIS A 594 6.01 -19.61 -18.95
N TRP A 595 5.73 -18.92 -20.06
CA TRP A 595 4.48 -19.05 -20.81
C TRP A 595 4.22 -20.49 -21.28
N SER A 596 5.26 -21.21 -21.69
CA SER A 596 5.14 -22.62 -22.09
C SER A 596 4.77 -23.57 -20.93
N SER A 597 5.07 -23.17 -19.68
CA SER A 597 4.84 -23.97 -18.47
C SER A 597 3.53 -23.68 -17.74
N THR A 598 2.77 -22.69 -18.21
CA THR A 598 1.49 -22.27 -17.60
C THR A 598 0.44 -23.38 -17.66
N THR A 599 -0.38 -23.49 -16.61
CA THR A 599 -1.41 -24.54 -16.48
C THR A 599 -2.81 -24.08 -16.87
N ILE A 600 -3.04 -22.77 -16.91
CA ILE A 600 -4.28 -22.13 -17.36
C ILE A 600 -4.02 -21.49 -18.72
N ARG A 601 -4.73 -21.98 -19.74
CA ARG A 601 -4.61 -21.47 -21.10
C ARG A 601 -5.21 -20.08 -21.24
N SER A 602 -6.44 -19.90 -20.77
CA SER A 602 -7.17 -18.63 -20.83
C SER A 602 -8.02 -18.41 -19.58
N ALA A 603 -8.03 -17.19 -19.04
CA ALA A 603 -8.83 -16.82 -17.87
C ALA A 603 -9.78 -15.64 -18.14
N PHE A 604 -11.05 -15.81 -17.76
CA PHE A 604 -12.12 -14.82 -17.91
C PHE A 604 -12.80 -14.55 -16.58
N TYR A 605 -12.51 -13.39 -15.99
CA TYR A 605 -13.08 -12.93 -14.72
C TYR A 605 -14.15 -11.87 -15.01
N ALA A 606 -15.36 -12.33 -15.34
CA ALA A 606 -16.50 -11.50 -15.71
C ALA A 606 -17.82 -12.25 -15.48
N GLU A 607 -18.87 -11.54 -15.10
CA GLU A 607 -20.22 -12.11 -15.02
C GLU A 607 -20.78 -12.36 -16.42
N ILE A 608 -21.64 -13.37 -16.55
CA ILE A 608 -22.42 -13.59 -17.77
C ILE A 608 -23.44 -12.45 -17.92
N ARG A 609 -23.44 -11.82 -19.09
CA ARG A 609 -24.43 -10.82 -19.51
C ARG A 609 -24.99 -11.26 -20.87
N ASN A 610 -26.31 -11.44 -20.93
CA ASN A 610 -27.01 -11.86 -22.16
C ASN A 610 -28.08 -10.85 -22.64
N ASN A 611 -28.31 -9.75 -21.90
CA ASN A 611 -29.33 -8.78 -22.29
C ASN A 611 -28.77 -7.82 -23.36
N GLU A 612 -29.50 -7.65 -24.47
CA GLU A 612 -29.11 -6.84 -25.63
C GLU A 612 -28.79 -5.38 -25.30
N ARG A 613 -29.40 -4.82 -24.25
CA ARG A 613 -29.09 -3.45 -23.78
C ARG A 613 -27.61 -3.23 -23.43
N TYR A 614 -26.86 -4.31 -23.21
CA TYR A 614 -25.43 -4.26 -22.87
C TYR A 614 -24.50 -4.25 -24.09
N GLY A 615 -25.04 -4.28 -25.31
CA GLY A 615 -24.31 -4.21 -26.58
C GLY A 615 -24.56 -2.92 -27.35
N VAL A 616 -24.71 -1.79 -26.65
CA VAL A 616 -24.87 -0.47 -27.30
C VAL A 616 -23.62 -0.12 -28.09
N GLU A 617 -23.77 0.36 -29.32
CA GLU A 617 -22.66 0.88 -30.13
C GLU A 617 -23.04 2.28 -30.64
N VAL A 618 -22.21 3.27 -30.33
CA VAL A 618 -22.32 4.64 -30.87
C VAL A 618 -20.97 4.98 -31.48
N LYS A 619 -20.83 4.73 -32.78
CA LYS A 619 -19.54 4.73 -33.49
C LYS A 619 -18.97 6.13 -33.62
N GLU A 620 -19.84 7.12 -33.77
CA GLU A 620 -19.50 8.54 -33.86
C GLU A 620 -18.77 9.02 -32.61
N ASP A 621 -19.16 8.48 -31.45
CA ASP A 621 -18.57 8.80 -30.14
C ASP A 621 -17.46 7.81 -29.72
N ASP A 622 -17.16 6.80 -30.54
CA ASP A 622 -16.24 5.69 -30.22
C ASP A 622 -16.63 4.93 -28.93
N VAL A 623 -17.94 4.72 -28.72
CA VAL A 623 -18.51 4.06 -27.53
C VAL A 623 -19.04 2.67 -27.89
N TYR A 624 -18.58 1.65 -27.15
CA TYR A 624 -19.06 0.26 -27.32
C TYR A 624 -19.35 -0.40 -25.98
N GLY A 625 -20.54 -0.98 -25.82
CA GLY A 625 -20.91 -1.86 -24.72
C GLY A 625 -20.28 -3.25 -24.93
N LEU A 626 -19.35 -3.64 -24.05
CA LEU A 626 -18.52 -4.84 -24.25
C LEU A 626 -18.98 -6.05 -23.43
N CYS A 627 -20.03 -5.89 -22.62
CA CYS A 627 -20.51 -6.95 -21.73
C CYS A 627 -21.03 -8.19 -22.50
N LEU A 628 -21.71 -8.01 -23.63
CA LEU A 628 -22.11 -9.11 -24.50
C LEU A 628 -20.91 -9.76 -25.19
N LEU A 629 -19.99 -8.95 -25.72
CA LEU A 629 -18.76 -9.40 -26.36
C LEU A 629 -17.95 -10.28 -25.40
N ARG A 630 -17.72 -9.82 -24.17
CA ARG A 630 -17.00 -10.54 -23.11
C ARG A 630 -17.60 -11.91 -22.82
N THR A 631 -18.93 -11.95 -22.70
CA THR A 631 -19.66 -13.20 -22.48
C THR A 631 -19.47 -14.15 -23.66
N SER A 632 -19.61 -13.65 -24.89
CA SER A 632 -19.44 -14.44 -26.11
C SER A 632 -18.02 -14.99 -26.25
N VAL A 633 -16.98 -14.15 -26.07
CA VAL A 633 -15.58 -14.57 -26.12
C VAL A 633 -15.30 -15.68 -25.09
N ALA A 634 -15.72 -15.47 -23.84
CA ALA A 634 -15.50 -16.44 -22.77
C ALA A 634 -16.21 -17.78 -23.05
N LYS A 635 -17.44 -17.77 -23.58
CA LYS A 635 -18.17 -19.00 -23.95
C LYS A 635 -17.52 -19.75 -25.12
N ASN A 636 -17.01 -19.02 -26.11
CA ASN A 636 -16.56 -19.59 -27.36
C ASN A 636 -15.08 -20.03 -27.37
N CYS A 637 -14.25 -19.59 -26.43
CA CYS A 637 -12.90 -20.16 -26.27
C CYS A 637 -12.99 -21.63 -25.84
N LYS A 638 -12.24 -22.51 -26.51
CA LYS A 638 -12.31 -23.97 -26.30
C LYS A 638 -10.95 -24.65 -26.15
N LYS A 639 -9.83 -23.96 -26.40
CA LYS A 639 -8.49 -24.59 -26.32
C LYS A 639 -7.98 -24.66 -24.89
N GLY A 640 -7.51 -25.84 -24.49
CA GLY A 640 -6.79 -26.07 -23.23
C GLY A 640 -7.65 -25.84 -21.98
N ASN A 641 -6.99 -25.62 -20.85
CA ASN A 641 -7.65 -25.37 -19.57
C ASN A 641 -8.15 -23.91 -19.49
N ILE A 642 -9.47 -23.71 -19.39
CA ILE A 642 -10.10 -22.39 -19.38
C ILE A 642 -10.76 -22.11 -18.04
N VAL A 643 -10.37 -21.02 -17.40
CA VAL A 643 -10.95 -20.55 -16.14
C VAL A 643 -11.99 -19.47 -16.42
N ARG A 644 -13.21 -19.67 -15.88
CA ARG A 644 -14.33 -18.73 -15.99
C ARG A 644 -14.90 -18.45 -14.61
N VAL A 645 -14.86 -17.19 -14.20
CA VAL A 645 -15.20 -16.77 -12.84
C VAL A 645 -16.07 -15.52 -12.89
N GLY A 646 -17.21 -15.55 -12.20
CA GLY A 646 -18.20 -14.48 -12.17
C GLY A 646 -19.63 -15.02 -12.09
N GLY A 647 -20.60 -14.16 -11.79
CA GLY A 647 -22.01 -14.54 -11.71
C GLY A 647 -22.50 -15.21 -13.00
N GLY A 648 -23.21 -16.33 -12.86
CA GLY A 648 -23.76 -17.11 -13.97
C GLY A 648 -22.87 -18.26 -14.47
N TRP A 649 -21.60 -18.35 -14.04
CA TRP A 649 -20.75 -19.50 -14.37
C TRP A 649 -20.95 -20.66 -13.38
N PRO A 650 -20.77 -21.93 -13.80
CA PRO A 650 -21.03 -23.11 -12.95
C PRO A 650 -20.16 -23.28 -11.69
N LYS A 651 -19.12 -22.44 -11.50
CA LYS A 651 -18.11 -22.58 -10.43
C LYS A 651 -17.89 -21.29 -9.62
N THR A 652 -18.94 -20.60 -9.19
CA THR A 652 -18.81 -19.50 -8.23
C THR A 652 -19.56 -19.78 -6.93
N ALA A 653 -18.86 -20.40 -5.97
CA ALA A 653 -19.43 -20.82 -4.69
C ALA A 653 -19.79 -19.63 -3.75
N LYS A 654 -19.23 -18.42 -3.95
CA LYS A 654 -19.60 -17.19 -3.20
C LYS A 654 -19.41 -15.93 -4.06
N LYS A 655 -20.13 -14.84 -3.74
CA LYS A 655 -19.87 -13.51 -4.33
C LYS A 655 -18.45 -13.08 -3.96
N ARG A 656 -17.56 -12.96 -4.95
CA ARG A 656 -16.15 -12.60 -4.73
C ARG A 656 -15.98 -11.26 -4.00
N GLN A 657 -16.91 -10.33 -4.21
CA GLN A 657 -16.92 -9.04 -3.53
C GLN A 657 -17.12 -9.14 -2.00
N ALA A 658 -17.51 -10.31 -1.48
CA ALA A 658 -17.57 -10.56 -0.04
C ALA A 658 -16.20 -10.91 0.58
N LEU A 659 -15.20 -11.27 -0.25
CA LEU A 659 -13.86 -11.58 0.22
C LEU A 659 -13.19 -10.35 0.87
N PRO A 660 -12.31 -10.53 1.86
CA PRO A 660 -11.55 -9.43 2.48
C PRO A 660 -10.76 -8.60 1.46
N ASP A 661 -10.23 -9.26 0.43
CA ASP A 661 -9.53 -8.63 -0.69
C ASP A 661 -9.75 -9.43 -1.98
N TRP A 662 -10.82 -9.10 -2.70
CA TRP A 662 -11.19 -9.77 -3.94
C TRP A 662 -10.20 -9.52 -5.09
N HIS A 663 -9.39 -8.46 -5.00
CA HIS A 663 -8.34 -8.15 -5.98
C HIS A 663 -7.14 -9.07 -5.78
N LEU A 664 -6.62 -9.20 -4.55
CA LEU A 664 -5.55 -10.18 -4.25
C LEU A 664 -5.97 -11.60 -4.58
N ASP A 665 -7.23 -11.96 -4.35
CA ASP A 665 -7.77 -13.25 -4.75
C ASP A 665 -7.54 -13.54 -6.24
N LYS A 666 -7.90 -12.58 -7.11
CA LYS A 666 -7.71 -12.71 -8.56
C LYS A 666 -6.23 -12.89 -8.90
N LEU A 667 -5.37 -12.06 -8.32
CA LEU A 667 -3.93 -12.13 -8.55
C LEU A 667 -3.37 -13.48 -8.10
N ASN A 668 -3.71 -13.97 -6.90
CA ASN A 668 -3.27 -15.28 -6.39
C ASN A 668 -3.72 -16.46 -7.26
N ALA A 669 -4.93 -16.39 -7.80
CA ALA A 669 -5.48 -17.44 -8.64
C ALA A 669 -4.76 -17.54 -9.99
N LEU A 670 -4.29 -16.40 -10.54
CA LEU A 670 -3.78 -16.32 -11.90
C LEU A 670 -2.25 -16.22 -12.01
N ASP A 671 -1.59 -15.66 -10.99
CA ASP A 671 -0.16 -15.33 -10.99
C ASP A 671 0.72 -16.52 -11.34
N GLY A 672 1.47 -16.35 -12.43
CA GLY A 672 2.39 -17.34 -12.97
C GLY A 672 1.76 -18.64 -13.47
N LYS A 673 0.43 -18.74 -13.49
CA LYS A 673 -0.32 -19.93 -13.92
C LYS A 673 -1.02 -19.73 -15.25
N THR A 674 -1.18 -18.49 -15.70
CA THR A 674 -2.09 -18.12 -16.79
C THR A 674 -1.32 -17.62 -18.02
N LEU A 675 -1.60 -18.20 -19.19
CA LEU A 675 -1.01 -17.71 -20.44
C LEU A 675 -1.74 -16.49 -20.97
N ILE A 676 -3.07 -16.55 -21.11
CA ILE A 676 -3.90 -15.45 -21.60
C ILE A 676 -4.92 -15.04 -20.54
N ALA A 677 -5.00 -13.75 -20.23
CA ALA A 677 -5.98 -13.22 -19.29
C ALA A 677 -6.84 -12.13 -19.95
N SER A 678 -8.15 -12.18 -19.73
CA SER A 678 -9.05 -11.14 -20.23
C SER A 678 -8.87 -9.83 -19.46
N GLY A 679 -8.49 -8.78 -20.19
CA GLY A 679 -8.46 -7.39 -19.72
C GLY A 679 -9.69 -6.59 -20.18
N LEU A 680 -10.70 -7.22 -20.78
CA LEU A 680 -11.82 -6.54 -21.44
C LEU A 680 -12.70 -5.76 -20.44
N GLU A 681 -12.99 -4.51 -20.80
CA GLU A 681 -13.82 -3.59 -20.01
C GLU A 681 -15.32 -3.86 -20.10
N ASN A 682 -16.12 -3.23 -19.23
CA ASN A 682 -17.58 -3.26 -19.37
C ASN A 682 -18.05 -2.46 -20.60
N THR A 683 -17.36 -1.35 -20.86
CA THR A 683 -17.63 -0.37 -21.92
C THR A 683 -16.29 0.10 -22.47
N HIS A 684 -16.20 0.31 -23.77
CA HIS A 684 -15.11 1.02 -24.42
C HIS A 684 -15.43 2.51 -24.46
N GLN A 685 -14.51 3.33 -23.94
CA GLN A 685 -14.46 4.78 -24.12
C GLN A 685 -13.01 5.25 -24.06
N LYS A 686 -12.69 6.33 -24.78
CA LYS A 686 -11.32 6.84 -24.97
C LYS A 686 -10.42 6.85 -23.71
N HIS A 687 -10.95 7.29 -22.58
CA HIS A 687 -10.20 7.46 -21.32
C HIS A 687 -10.48 6.35 -20.28
N TYR A 688 -11.43 5.44 -20.54
CA TYR A 688 -11.89 4.47 -19.55
C TYR A 688 -11.01 3.22 -19.54
N ILE A 689 -10.04 3.21 -18.63
CA ILE A 689 -9.10 2.11 -18.42
C ILE A 689 -9.10 1.77 -16.93
N THR A 690 -9.36 0.51 -16.61
CA THR A 690 -9.48 0.04 -15.23
C THR A 690 -8.36 -0.94 -14.87
N GLU A 691 -8.49 -1.59 -13.71
CA GLU A 691 -7.55 -2.60 -13.21
C GLU A 691 -7.36 -3.79 -14.16
N LYS A 692 -8.32 -4.09 -15.04
CA LYS A 692 -8.42 -5.37 -15.74
C LYS A 692 -7.22 -5.70 -16.63
N ILE A 693 -6.71 -4.73 -17.38
CA ILE A 693 -5.52 -4.95 -18.23
C ILE A 693 -4.23 -5.01 -17.39
N PHE A 694 -4.14 -4.19 -16.35
CA PHE A 694 -3.00 -4.20 -15.43
C PHE A 694 -2.91 -5.51 -14.65
N ASP A 695 -4.05 -6.08 -14.22
CA ASP A 695 -4.13 -7.40 -13.62
C ASP A 695 -3.50 -8.47 -14.51
N ALA A 696 -3.82 -8.47 -15.82
CA ALA A 696 -3.28 -9.43 -16.77
C ALA A 696 -1.76 -9.32 -16.90
N PHE A 697 -1.23 -8.10 -17.02
CA PHE A 697 0.23 -7.89 -17.01
C PHE A 697 0.86 -8.25 -15.66
N ALA A 698 0.21 -7.95 -14.53
CA ALA A 698 0.75 -8.17 -13.20
C ALA A 698 0.98 -9.67 -12.94
N VAL A 699 0.02 -10.49 -13.31
CA VAL A 699 0.06 -11.96 -13.16
C VAL A 699 0.94 -12.66 -14.21
N ASN A 700 1.70 -11.88 -14.99
CA ASN A 700 2.58 -12.30 -16.09
C ASN A 700 1.86 -13.02 -17.25
N ALA A 701 0.56 -12.74 -17.42
CA ALA A 701 -0.25 -13.25 -18.53
C ALA A 701 -0.28 -12.26 -19.70
N ILE A 702 -0.66 -12.75 -20.86
CA ILE A 702 -0.90 -11.97 -22.09
C ILE A 702 -2.32 -11.41 -22.03
N PRO A 703 -2.50 -10.08 -22.02
CA PRO A 703 -3.83 -9.49 -21.96
C PRO A 703 -4.57 -9.64 -23.29
N VAL A 704 -5.87 -9.89 -23.22
CA VAL A 704 -6.83 -9.64 -24.32
C VAL A 704 -7.60 -8.37 -24.03
N TYR A 705 -7.59 -7.43 -24.96
CA TYR A 705 -8.20 -6.11 -24.79
C TYR A 705 -8.97 -5.69 -26.05
N PHE A 706 -9.89 -4.73 -25.90
CA PHE A 706 -10.65 -4.15 -27.00
C PHE A 706 -10.37 -2.65 -27.00
N ALA A 707 -9.66 -2.17 -28.02
CA ALA A 707 -9.26 -0.77 -28.12
C ALA A 707 -9.28 -0.29 -29.57
N SER A 708 -10.10 0.73 -29.83
CA SER A 708 -10.08 1.45 -31.10
C SER A 708 -8.70 2.10 -31.33
N PRO A 709 -8.38 2.56 -32.55
CA PRO A 709 -7.17 3.33 -32.82
C PRO A 709 -7.06 4.62 -31.97
N ASN A 710 -8.18 5.19 -31.52
CA ASN A 710 -8.22 6.44 -30.75
C ASN A 710 -8.16 6.21 -29.23
N HIS A 711 -8.20 4.96 -28.77
CA HIS A 711 -8.23 4.62 -27.36
C HIS A 711 -6.87 4.85 -26.69
N ARG A 712 -6.86 5.45 -25.50
CA ARG A 712 -5.61 5.88 -24.84
C ARG A 712 -4.77 4.77 -24.24
N ILE A 713 -5.22 3.52 -24.32
CA ILE A 713 -4.41 2.37 -23.92
C ILE A 713 -3.10 2.29 -24.72
N HIS A 714 -3.10 2.78 -25.97
CA HIS A 714 -1.92 2.82 -26.83
C HIS A 714 -0.86 3.81 -26.31
N GLU A 715 -1.23 4.80 -25.48
CA GLU A 715 -0.26 5.69 -24.80
C GLU A 715 0.42 5.00 -23.61
N LEU A 716 -0.30 4.09 -22.95
CA LEU A 716 0.22 3.32 -21.82
C LEU A 716 1.11 2.17 -22.32
N PHE A 717 0.70 1.50 -23.39
CA PHE A 717 1.36 0.34 -23.98
C PHE A 717 1.72 0.56 -25.46
N PRO A 718 2.58 1.55 -25.78
CA PRO A 718 2.89 1.91 -27.17
C PRO A 718 3.64 0.82 -27.94
N ASP A 719 4.41 -0.02 -27.24
CA ASP A 719 5.07 -1.18 -27.83
C ASP A 719 4.13 -2.39 -28.01
N GLY A 720 2.87 -2.30 -27.57
CA GLY A 720 1.92 -3.41 -27.57
C GLY A 720 2.14 -4.39 -26.42
N GLY A 721 2.26 -5.68 -26.74
CA GLY A 721 2.32 -6.75 -25.73
C GLY A 721 0.94 -7.18 -25.20
N PHE A 722 -0.13 -6.87 -25.92
CA PHE A 722 -1.48 -7.39 -25.67
C PHE A 722 -2.17 -7.75 -26.99
N ILE A 723 -3.17 -8.63 -26.91
CA ILE A 723 -4.01 -9.03 -28.03
C ILE A 723 -5.16 -8.02 -28.13
N ASN A 724 -5.18 -7.21 -29.20
CA ASN A 724 -6.29 -6.29 -29.47
C ASN A 724 -7.34 -6.97 -30.38
N ILE A 725 -8.56 -7.13 -29.87
CA ILE A 725 -9.69 -7.75 -30.59
C ILE A 725 -10.70 -6.73 -31.14
N PHE A 726 -10.30 -5.46 -31.24
CA PHE A 726 -11.17 -4.41 -31.80
C PHE A 726 -11.70 -4.78 -33.19
N GLY A 727 -13.01 -4.59 -33.40
CA GLY A 727 -13.70 -4.93 -34.65
C GLY A 727 -14.02 -6.41 -34.86
N MET A 728 -13.64 -7.31 -33.95
CA MET A 728 -13.97 -8.74 -34.04
C MET A 728 -15.31 -9.07 -33.37
N THR A 729 -16.03 -10.04 -33.92
CA THR A 729 -17.14 -10.69 -33.21
C THR A 729 -16.61 -11.51 -32.03
N GLY A 730 -17.48 -11.85 -31.06
CA GLY A 730 -17.06 -12.67 -29.92
C GLY A 730 -16.57 -14.07 -30.31
N GLU A 731 -17.10 -14.64 -31.39
CA GLU A 731 -16.66 -15.93 -31.92
C GLU A 731 -15.31 -15.84 -32.62
N ASP A 732 -15.08 -14.80 -33.41
CA ASP A 732 -13.83 -14.63 -34.13
C ASP A 732 -12.68 -14.25 -33.18
N ALA A 733 -12.96 -13.39 -32.20
CA ALA A 733 -12.03 -13.12 -31.11
C ALA A 733 -11.67 -14.39 -30.34
N ALA A 734 -12.65 -15.26 -30.03
CA ALA A 734 -12.36 -16.54 -29.38
C ALA A 734 -11.48 -17.47 -30.23
N LYS A 735 -11.76 -17.60 -31.54
CA LYS A 735 -10.92 -18.37 -32.48
C LYS A 735 -9.50 -17.81 -32.55
N TYR A 736 -9.36 -16.48 -32.55
CA TYR A 736 -8.06 -15.81 -32.55
C TYR A 736 -7.27 -16.13 -31.28
N ILE A 737 -7.90 -16.00 -30.11
CA ILE A 737 -7.31 -16.31 -28.80
C ILE A 737 -6.87 -17.78 -28.72
N ASP A 738 -7.72 -18.72 -29.15
CA ASP A 738 -7.38 -20.13 -29.15
C ASP A 738 -6.15 -20.43 -30.05
N ARG A 739 -6.04 -19.76 -31.19
CA ARG A 739 -4.92 -19.95 -32.13
C ARG A 739 -3.63 -19.24 -31.72
N PHE A 740 -3.72 -18.18 -30.92
CA PHE A 740 -2.57 -17.34 -30.57
C PHE A 740 -1.47 -18.13 -29.85
N VAL A 741 -0.24 -18.06 -30.37
CA VAL A 741 0.97 -18.58 -29.74
C VAL A 741 1.96 -17.42 -29.70
N PRO A 742 2.45 -17.00 -28.51
CA PRO A 742 3.44 -15.93 -28.45
C PRO A 742 4.75 -16.39 -29.10
N ASP A 743 5.40 -15.47 -29.79
CA ASP A 743 6.75 -15.64 -30.33
C ASP A 743 7.74 -14.70 -29.63
N GLU A 744 9.01 -14.78 -30.05
CA GLU A 744 10.07 -13.94 -29.48
C GLU A 744 9.83 -12.44 -29.70
N ALA A 745 9.22 -12.05 -30.83
CA ALA A 745 8.92 -10.66 -31.14
C ALA A 745 7.85 -10.11 -30.19
N PHE A 746 6.79 -10.88 -29.97
CA PHE A 746 5.74 -10.55 -29.01
C PHE A 746 6.29 -10.51 -27.57
N ALA A 747 7.14 -11.45 -27.19
CA ALA A 747 7.79 -11.45 -25.87
C ALA A 747 8.64 -10.19 -25.65
N LYS A 748 9.37 -9.72 -26.67
CA LYS A 748 10.13 -8.45 -26.61
C LYS A 748 9.21 -7.25 -26.39
N GLN A 749 8.11 -7.16 -27.14
CA GLN A 749 7.10 -6.11 -26.96
C GLN A 749 6.51 -6.13 -25.55
N TYR A 750 6.11 -7.31 -25.08
CA TYR A 750 5.58 -7.53 -23.74
C TYR A 750 6.55 -7.07 -22.64
N LEU A 751 7.83 -7.44 -22.74
CA LEU A 751 8.83 -7.03 -21.74
C LEU A 751 9.13 -5.53 -21.76
N LYS A 752 9.03 -4.86 -22.91
CA LYS A 752 9.09 -3.39 -22.95
C LYS A 752 7.92 -2.76 -22.20
N SER A 753 6.71 -3.28 -22.41
CA SER A 753 5.51 -2.89 -21.67
C SER A 753 5.66 -3.12 -20.17
N GLN A 754 6.19 -4.28 -19.75
CA GLN A 754 6.48 -4.56 -18.33
C GLN A 754 7.48 -3.55 -17.73
N LYS A 755 8.57 -3.24 -18.43
CA LYS A 755 9.58 -2.27 -17.98
C LYS A 755 8.99 -0.86 -17.83
N ARG A 756 8.25 -0.41 -18.85
CA ARG A 756 7.56 0.88 -18.81
C ARG A 756 6.59 0.99 -17.64
N MET A 757 5.83 -0.07 -17.37
CA MET A 757 4.92 -0.09 -16.22
C MET A 757 5.68 -0.16 -14.90
N ALA A 758 6.78 -0.92 -14.80
CA ALA A 758 7.63 -0.94 -13.62
C ALA A 758 8.18 0.47 -13.30
N ASP A 759 8.60 1.22 -14.33
CA ASP A 759 9.08 2.59 -14.19
C ASP A 759 7.96 3.54 -13.76
N LEU A 760 6.78 3.45 -14.38
CA LEU A 760 5.62 4.29 -14.05
C LEU A 760 5.16 4.07 -12.60
N PHE A 761 5.06 2.81 -12.17
CA PHE A 761 4.63 2.43 -10.83
C PHE A 761 5.74 2.49 -9.77
N SER A 762 6.92 3.01 -10.13
CA SER A 762 7.99 3.35 -9.20
C SER A 762 8.00 4.83 -8.79
N GLN A 763 7.11 5.65 -9.36
CA GLN A 763 7.11 7.10 -9.19
C GLN A 763 5.86 7.56 -8.42
N PRO A 764 5.90 7.62 -7.07
CA PRO A 764 4.73 7.97 -6.26
C PRO A 764 4.18 9.36 -6.59
N GLN A 765 5.03 10.30 -7.01
CA GLN A 765 4.61 11.65 -7.41
C GLN A 765 3.62 11.63 -8.59
N VAL A 766 3.76 10.69 -9.52
CA VAL A 766 2.82 10.55 -10.65
C VAL A 766 1.42 10.23 -10.15
N LEU A 767 1.28 9.37 -9.14
CA LEU A 767 -0.01 9.05 -8.53
C LEU A 767 -0.62 10.28 -7.84
N VAL A 768 0.20 11.00 -7.06
CA VAL A 768 -0.20 12.21 -6.32
C VAL A 768 -0.65 13.31 -7.28
N GLU A 769 0.12 13.56 -8.34
CA GLU A 769 -0.17 14.56 -9.35
C GLU A 769 -1.47 14.26 -10.11
N GLU A 770 -1.74 12.99 -10.45
CA GLU A 770 -3.01 12.61 -11.07
C GLU A 770 -4.21 12.86 -10.17
N ARG A 771 -4.08 12.55 -8.87
CA ARG A 771 -5.17 12.81 -7.92
C ARG A 771 -5.44 14.29 -7.77
N LYS A 772 -4.39 15.10 -7.62
CA LYS A 772 -4.51 16.56 -7.56
C LYS A 772 -5.12 17.13 -8.83
N ARG A 773 -4.66 16.70 -10.00
CA ARG A 773 -5.20 17.11 -11.32
C ARG A 773 -6.70 16.84 -11.38
N LEU A 774 -7.13 15.62 -11.08
CA LEU A 774 -8.54 15.26 -11.10
C LEU A 774 -9.37 16.16 -10.20
N MET A 775 -8.92 16.41 -8.97
CA MET A 775 -9.62 17.29 -8.03
C MET A 775 -9.68 18.74 -8.51
N VAL A 776 -8.62 19.25 -9.13
CA VAL A 776 -8.60 20.58 -9.73
C VAL A 776 -9.63 20.67 -10.88
N ASP A 777 -9.68 19.68 -11.76
CA ASP A 777 -10.62 19.66 -12.88
C ASP A 777 -12.07 19.52 -12.41
N PHE A 778 -12.30 18.73 -11.37
CA PHE A 778 -13.60 18.66 -10.70
C PHE A 778 -14.00 20.01 -10.10
N ILE A 779 -13.11 20.68 -9.34
CA ILE A 779 -13.39 21.99 -8.73
C ILE A 779 -13.69 23.05 -9.79
N LYS A 780 -12.96 23.06 -10.91
CA LYS A 780 -13.23 23.97 -12.03
C LYS A 780 -14.64 23.77 -12.59
N ALA A 781 -15.03 22.51 -12.83
CA ALA A 781 -16.38 22.19 -13.30
C ALA A 781 -17.45 22.56 -12.27
N ALA A 782 -17.21 22.25 -11.01
CA ALA A 782 -18.12 22.51 -9.89
C ALA A 782 -18.35 24.01 -9.63
N LYS A 783 -17.30 24.83 -9.66
CA LYS A 783 -17.42 26.30 -9.50
C LYS A 783 -18.21 26.94 -10.64
N LYS A 784 -18.03 26.46 -11.87
CA LYS A 784 -18.84 26.91 -13.01
C LYS A 784 -20.32 26.63 -12.75
N ILE A 785 -20.64 25.48 -12.16
CA ILE A 785 -22.02 25.09 -11.82
C ILE A 785 -22.58 25.94 -10.67
N SER A 786 -21.82 26.17 -9.59
CA SER A 786 -22.31 26.93 -8.43
C SER A 786 -22.39 28.45 -8.66
N SER A 787 -21.61 28.98 -9.62
CA SER A 787 -21.65 30.40 -10.01
C SER A 787 -22.84 30.80 -10.89
N ILE A 788 -23.62 29.82 -11.36
CA ILE A 788 -24.87 29.98 -12.16
C ILE A 788 -26.05 29.84 -11.22
#